data_AF-A0A969UW04-F1
#
_entry.id   AF-A0A969UW04-F1
#
_cell.length_a   1.000
_cell.length_b   1.000
_cell.length_c   1.000
_cell.angle_alpha   90.00
_cell.angle_beta   90.00
_cell.angle_gamma   90.00
#
_symmetry.space_group_name_H-M   'P 1'
#
loop_
_entity.id
_entity.type
_entity.pdbx_description
1 polymer ?
#
loop_
_entity_poly.entity_id
_entity_poly.type
_entity_poly.pdbx_seq_one_letter_code
_entity_poly.pdbx_strand_id
1 'polypeptide(L)'
;GVFVGINTADYSRLQELSGDSAGAYVFTGNTFSVAAGRLSYLLGLQGPAIALDTACSSALVAVHLACQSLRAGECHLALAGGVNLMLSPHGHTVLSQMRALSADGRCKTFDAAADGYGRGEGCGVVVLKRLSNAIADGDNILAQIRGSAVNHDGRSSGLTVPNGLAQQDLIRAALANAGVEPKQVNYVEVHGTGTALGDPIEVEALAAVLSPERSPDQPLAIGSVKTNIGHLEAAAGIAGLMKVVLAIQHQSLPAHLHLNTLNPALPWTDLPLTVPTAFTPWTVINQQPRLAGVSSFGMSGTNAHVIVEEAPVARTRQPKDKRQNLEQVRDTNREERSHHLLTLSAKTEAALRELVVCYQQYLVAHPSASWADICFTANTGRSHFSHRLAIVAETIAAAQQQLTDFLASRMEATGEATGEATSKETANGRTWQYHASTAKPSQGKIIYDPQNGCFVEVGAQSAMLHQGESLDWKSRLIGLATWYIEGAEVDWCSFEQADVRRRLSLPTYPFQRSRYWIESAIAPSLKQNLSPAQRHDPDRDWLYQMEWQPQARLASDVTENPLTSPGIWLIFADHQGIGTTLAKRLSDRGDRCIVVFPGEGDASVGFASSEAWQINPTQPQAFHNLLQQALSGGQFCRGIVHFWSLDNTPTANTTVNSLQTDQSRGCGSVLHLVQAIAQADLAEYPPLWLVTQHAQWVDELVDAEIDSLSMTQSPLWGLGRVIALEHPELWGGLIDIDKSDAEAIATLLLTEIARPTVEPQIAFRNGQRYAARLVHRQAEAAAIAPVGWRADATYLITGGLGGLGLQLATWLVNQGVRHLMLVGRKSASESARQCLKQLEAVGAEIIVVQADIAETEQVARVLARAETLPPLRGIFHLAGILEDGVLLRQNWTRFAEVMAAKMRGAWLLHTQTQHLDLDYFVLFSSVASLLGSPGQGNYAAANAFLDALAQHRRHQGQAGLSIELESLG
;
A
#
# COMPACT_ATOMS: atom_id res chain seq x y z
N GLY A 1 -28.84 -7.21 4.67
CA GLY A 1 -28.01 -6.37 3.80
C GLY A 1 -26.86 -7.19 3.24
N VAL A 2 -26.19 -6.64 2.24
CA VAL A 2 -25.02 -7.17 1.56
C VAL A 2 -24.01 -6.04 1.44
N PHE A 3 -22.81 -6.22 1.97
CA PHE A 3 -21.75 -5.22 2.00
C PHE A 3 -20.46 -5.87 1.47
N VAL A 4 -19.97 -5.40 0.33
CA VAL A 4 -18.85 -6.02 -0.40
C VAL A 4 -17.73 -5.01 -0.57
N GLY A 5 -16.56 -5.31 -0.01
CA GLY A 5 -15.31 -4.64 -0.34
C GLY A 5 -14.77 -5.15 -1.68
N ILE A 6 -14.61 -4.26 -2.66
CA ILE A 6 -14.11 -4.58 -4.00
C ILE A 6 -13.48 -3.32 -4.61
N ASN A 7 -12.27 -3.46 -5.18
CA ASN A 7 -11.50 -2.33 -5.73
C ASN A 7 -10.81 -2.62 -7.07
N THR A 8 -10.93 -3.84 -7.61
CA THR A 8 -10.28 -4.24 -8.87
C THR A 8 -11.30 -4.46 -9.99
N ALA A 9 -11.00 -3.95 -11.18
CA ALA A 9 -11.83 -4.05 -12.39
C ALA A 9 -11.07 -4.72 -13.56
N ASP A 10 -10.09 -5.58 -13.25
CA ASP A 10 -9.20 -6.20 -14.24
C ASP A 10 -9.95 -6.90 -15.37
N TYR A 11 -11.06 -7.58 -15.06
CA TYR A 11 -11.85 -8.30 -16.07
C TYR A 11 -12.50 -7.34 -17.09
N SER A 12 -12.98 -6.18 -16.65
CA SER A 12 -13.53 -5.14 -17.53
C SER A 12 -12.47 -4.65 -18.50
N ARG A 13 -11.25 -4.42 -18.00
CA ARG A 13 -10.12 -4.00 -18.83
C ARG A 13 -9.71 -5.07 -19.85
N LEU A 14 -9.71 -6.34 -19.45
CA LEU A 14 -9.42 -7.43 -20.39
C LEU A 14 -10.47 -7.52 -21.51
N GLN A 15 -11.74 -7.25 -21.21
CA GLN A 15 -12.81 -7.20 -22.21
C GLN A 15 -12.66 -6.02 -23.19
N GLU A 16 -12.27 -4.85 -22.69
CA GLU A 16 -11.96 -3.69 -23.54
C GLU A 16 -10.83 -4.02 -24.52
N LEU A 17 -9.78 -4.71 -24.05
CA LEU A 17 -8.64 -5.12 -24.86
C LEU A 17 -8.97 -6.23 -25.87
N SER A 18 -9.97 -7.07 -25.60
CA SER A 18 -10.39 -8.13 -26.54
C SER A 18 -11.30 -7.63 -27.67
N GLY A 19 -11.72 -6.36 -27.64
CA GLY A 19 -12.61 -5.78 -28.65
C GLY A 19 -14.08 -6.25 -28.54
N ASP A 20 -14.42 -6.97 -27.48
CA ASP A 20 -15.77 -7.51 -27.22
C ASP A 20 -16.55 -6.55 -26.30
N SER A 21 -16.76 -5.32 -26.77
CA SER A 21 -17.27 -4.21 -25.94
C SER A 21 -18.78 -3.96 -26.09
N ALA A 22 -19.49 -4.77 -26.86
CA ALA A 22 -20.90 -4.52 -27.21
C ALA A 22 -21.86 -5.56 -26.61
N GLY A 23 -22.40 -5.30 -25.42
CA GLY A 23 -23.51 -6.09 -24.87
C GLY A 23 -23.98 -5.64 -23.48
N ALA A 24 -25.30 -5.68 -23.21
CA ALA A 24 -25.88 -5.28 -21.92
C ALA A 24 -25.35 -6.12 -20.72
N TYR A 25 -24.88 -7.35 -20.99
CA TYR A 25 -24.27 -8.21 -19.97
C TYR A 25 -22.85 -7.81 -19.57
N VAL A 26 -22.14 -7.01 -20.38
CA VAL A 26 -20.81 -6.46 -20.02
C VAL A 26 -20.94 -5.53 -18.83
N PHE A 27 -21.91 -4.60 -18.88
CA PHE A 27 -22.17 -3.68 -17.78
C PHE A 27 -22.54 -4.43 -16.50
N THR A 28 -23.57 -5.29 -16.56
CA THR A 28 -24.02 -6.06 -15.39
C THR A 28 -23.04 -7.14 -14.92
N GLY A 29 -22.04 -7.48 -15.74
CA GLY A 29 -20.96 -8.40 -15.41
C GLY A 29 -19.81 -7.76 -14.62
N ASN A 30 -19.55 -6.46 -14.82
CA ASN A 30 -18.33 -5.80 -14.32
C ASN A 30 -18.56 -4.68 -13.30
N THR A 31 -19.76 -4.09 -13.22
CA THR A 31 -20.00 -3.00 -12.26
C THR A 31 -20.03 -3.49 -10.82
N PHE A 32 -19.32 -2.81 -9.93
CA PHE A 32 -19.21 -3.18 -8.51
C PHE A 32 -20.57 -3.21 -7.78
N SER A 33 -21.48 -2.28 -8.08
CA SER A 33 -22.83 -2.28 -7.51
C SER A 33 -23.59 -3.59 -7.83
N VAL A 34 -23.35 -4.18 -9.00
CA VAL A 34 -23.95 -5.44 -9.41
C VAL A 34 -23.30 -6.63 -8.71
N ALA A 35 -22.03 -6.54 -8.26
CA ALA A 35 -21.43 -7.58 -7.43
C ALA A 35 -22.20 -7.78 -6.12
N ALA A 36 -22.50 -6.70 -5.39
CA ALA A 36 -23.34 -6.75 -4.19
C ALA A 36 -24.82 -7.06 -4.54
N GLY A 37 -25.36 -6.39 -5.57
CA GLY A 37 -26.74 -6.57 -6.00
C GLY A 37 -27.06 -8.00 -6.47
N ARG A 38 -26.11 -8.72 -7.05
CA ARG A 38 -26.28 -10.10 -7.52
C ARG A 38 -26.49 -11.08 -6.37
N LEU A 39 -25.83 -10.87 -5.23
CA LEU A 39 -26.10 -11.65 -4.02
C LEU A 39 -27.49 -11.37 -3.47
N SER A 40 -27.91 -10.10 -3.40
CA SER A 40 -29.26 -9.74 -2.98
C SER A 40 -30.34 -10.32 -3.90
N TYR A 41 -30.13 -10.22 -5.22
CA TYR A 41 -31.04 -10.76 -6.23
C TYR A 41 -31.16 -12.29 -6.12
N LEU A 42 -30.03 -13.01 -6.06
CA LEU A 42 -30.02 -14.48 -6.00
C LEU A 42 -30.66 -15.02 -4.72
N LEU A 43 -30.44 -14.35 -3.59
CA LEU A 43 -30.92 -14.79 -2.27
C LEU A 43 -32.29 -14.18 -1.89
N GLY A 44 -32.86 -13.32 -2.74
CA GLY A 44 -34.13 -12.62 -2.46
C GLY A 44 -34.05 -11.63 -1.29
N LEU A 45 -32.87 -11.05 -1.03
CA LEU A 45 -32.65 -10.13 0.10
C LEU A 45 -33.07 -8.70 -0.26
N GLN A 46 -33.70 -8.01 0.70
CA GLN A 46 -34.25 -6.65 0.51
C GLN A 46 -33.55 -5.58 1.35
N GLY A 47 -32.54 -5.94 2.14
CA GLY A 47 -31.74 -4.96 2.89
C GLY A 47 -30.75 -4.20 1.98
N PRO A 48 -29.95 -3.27 2.55
CA PRO A 48 -28.96 -2.51 1.79
C PRO A 48 -28.02 -3.42 1.00
N ALA A 49 -27.69 -3.06 -0.25
CA ALA A 49 -26.76 -3.79 -1.11
C ALA A 49 -25.67 -2.82 -1.60
N ILE A 50 -24.51 -2.87 -0.96
CA ILE A 50 -23.45 -1.87 -1.10
C ILE A 50 -22.16 -2.55 -1.53
N ALA A 51 -21.56 -2.03 -2.59
CA ALA A 51 -20.16 -2.27 -2.91
C ALA A 51 -19.37 -1.01 -2.59
N LEU A 52 -18.20 -1.16 -1.96
CA LEU A 52 -17.37 -0.03 -1.54
C LEU A 52 -15.89 -0.29 -1.75
N ASP A 53 -15.18 0.80 -2.01
CA ASP A 53 -13.74 0.82 -2.23
C ASP A 53 -13.10 1.84 -1.28
N THR A 54 -12.43 1.32 -0.27
CA THR A 54 -11.52 2.07 0.61
C THR A 54 -10.12 1.45 0.53
N ALA A 55 -9.76 0.99 -0.67
CA ALA A 55 -8.56 0.21 -0.96
C ALA A 55 -8.44 -1.02 -0.03
N CYS A 56 -7.31 -1.17 0.65
CA CYS A 56 -6.99 -2.34 1.47
C CYS A 56 -7.87 -2.50 2.74
N SER A 57 -8.62 -1.48 3.15
CA SER A 57 -9.55 -1.57 4.29
C SER A 57 -10.97 -1.98 3.91
N SER A 58 -11.28 -2.10 2.62
CA SER A 58 -12.64 -2.25 2.08
C SER A 58 -13.48 -3.32 2.77
N ALA A 59 -12.99 -4.56 2.89
CA ALA A 59 -13.77 -5.61 3.54
C ALA A 59 -14.04 -5.37 5.03
N LEU A 60 -13.13 -4.72 5.75
CA LEU A 60 -13.31 -4.46 7.18
C LEU A 60 -14.24 -3.25 7.40
N VAL A 61 -14.21 -2.25 6.50
CA VAL A 61 -15.22 -1.19 6.44
C VAL A 61 -16.60 -1.78 6.11
N ALA A 62 -16.69 -2.75 5.19
CA ALA A 62 -17.93 -3.46 4.90
C ALA A 62 -18.49 -4.18 6.14
N VAL A 63 -17.63 -4.82 6.94
CA VAL A 63 -18.03 -5.42 8.23
C VAL A 63 -18.52 -4.35 9.21
N HIS A 64 -17.83 -3.21 9.33
CA HIS A 64 -18.26 -2.11 10.18
C HIS A 64 -19.65 -1.60 9.80
N LEU A 65 -19.89 -1.30 8.52
CA LEU A 65 -21.18 -0.81 8.02
C LEU A 65 -22.29 -1.85 8.22
N ALA A 66 -22.00 -3.13 7.99
CA ALA A 66 -22.93 -4.21 8.28
C ALA A 66 -23.32 -4.25 9.77
N CYS A 67 -22.36 -4.09 10.68
CA CYS A 67 -22.63 -3.98 12.11
C CYS A 67 -23.49 -2.75 12.44
N GLN A 68 -23.25 -1.61 11.82
CA GLN A 68 -24.06 -0.40 12.03
C GLN A 68 -25.50 -0.59 11.52
N SER A 69 -25.68 -1.11 10.30
CA SER A 69 -27.02 -1.39 9.75
C SER A 69 -27.81 -2.40 10.59
N LEU A 70 -27.15 -3.40 11.19
CA LEU A 70 -27.79 -4.33 12.14
C LEU A 70 -28.20 -3.63 13.45
N ARG A 71 -27.36 -2.74 13.98
CA ARG A 71 -27.64 -1.98 15.22
C ARG A 71 -28.75 -0.95 15.02
N ALA A 72 -28.75 -0.27 13.88
CA ALA A 72 -29.76 0.71 13.47
C ALA A 72 -31.09 0.07 13.04
N GLY A 73 -31.11 -1.24 12.77
CA GLY A 73 -32.33 -1.95 12.36
C GLY A 73 -32.65 -1.85 10.86
N GLU A 74 -31.73 -1.36 10.04
CA GLU A 74 -31.85 -1.32 8.57
C GLU A 74 -31.86 -2.73 7.96
N CYS A 75 -31.30 -3.71 8.67
CA CYS A 75 -31.47 -5.13 8.37
C CYS A 75 -31.37 -5.99 9.64
N HIS A 76 -31.84 -7.24 9.55
CA HIS A 76 -31.78 -8.22 10.66
C HIS A 76 -30.71 -9.30 10.45
N LEU A 77 -30.19 -9.40 9.22
CA LEU A 77 -29.10 -10.27 8.79
C LEU A 77 -28.27 -9.51 7.75
N ALA A 78 -26.95 -9.59 7.86
CA ALA A 78 -26.02 -8.96 6.92
C ALA A 78 -24.96 -9.94 6.41
N LEU A 79 -24.73 -9.94 5.10
CA LEU A 79 -23.57 -10.55 4.47
C LEU A 79 -22.51 -9.45 4.33
N ALA A 80 -21.32 -9.65 4.90
CA ALA A 80 -20.23 -8.70 4.80
C ALA A 80 -18.96 -9.43 4.37
N GLY A 81 -18.18 -8.85 3.47
CA GLY A 81 -16.99 -9.51 2.95
C GLY A 81 -16.21 -8.66 1.97
N GLY A 82 -15.27 -9.30 1.28
CA GLY A 82 -14.57 -8.68 0.17
C GLY A 82 -13.90 -9.70 -0.74
N VAL A 83 -13.51 -9.22 -1.91
CA VAL A 83 -12.89 -10.03 -2.97
C VAL A 83 -11.72 -9.27 -3.58
N ASN A 84 -10.65 -10.00 -3.88
CA ASN A 84 -9.54 -9.52 -4.70
C ASN A 84 -9.07 -10.59 -5.67
N LEU A 85 -8.91 -10.21 -6.95
CA LEU A 85 -8.38 -11.04 -8.01
C LEU A 85 -7.37 -10.23 -8.85
N MET A 86 -6.34 -10.89 -9.34
CA MET A 86 -5.26 -10.36 -10.14
C MET A 86 -5.33 -10.98 -11.54
N LEU A 87 -6.21 -10.42 -12.37
CA LEU A 87 -6.49 -10.97 -13.70
C LEU A 87 -5.63 -10.31 -14.79
N SER A 88 -4.97 -9.19 -14.48
CA SER A 88 -4.11 -8.43 -15.39
C SER A 88 -2.74 -8.11 -14.77
N PRO A 89 -1.65 -8.05 -15.57
CA PRO A 89 -0.34 -7.60 -15.09
C PRO A 89 -0.31 -6.09 -14.77
N HIS A 90 -1.31 -5.31 -15.18
CA HIS A 90 -1.30 -3.86 -15.00
C HIS A 90 -1.21 -3.45 -13.52
N GLY A 91 -2.02 -4.06 -12.65
CA GLY A 91 -1.97 -3.74 -11.22
C GLY A 91 -0.61 -4.00 -10.59
N HIS A 92 0.07 -5.08 -10.99
CA HIS A 92 1.45 -5.35 -10.57
C HIS A 92 2.41 -4.25 -11.04
N THR A 93 2.28 -3.83 -12.30
CA THR A 93 3.14 -2.79 -12.89
C THR A 93 3.03 -1.48 -12.11
N VAL A 94 1.80 -1.01 -11.85
CA VAL A 94 1.55 0.24 -11.12
C VAL A 94 2.03 0.16 -9.67
N LEU A 95 1.76 -0.94 -8.97
CA LEU A 95 2.19 -1.11 -7.58
C LEU A 95 3.72 -1.26 -7.46
N SER A 96 4.39 -1.83 -8.47
CA SER A 96 5.85 -1.85 -8.57
C SER A 96 6.43 -0.44 -8.78
N GLN A 97 5.82 0.38 -9.65
CA GLN A 97 6.22 1.78 -9.85
C GLN A 97 6.11 2.59 -8.55
N MET A 98 5.07 2.35 -7.76
CA MET A 98 4.90 2.95 -6.43
C MET A 98 5.83 2.38 -5.35
N ARG A 99 6.68 1.40 -5.68
CA ARG A 99 7.54 0.66 -4.73
C ARG A 99 6.79 0.07 -3.55
N ALA A 100 5.53 -0.31 -3.77
CA ALA A 100 4.68 -0.91 -2.74
C ALA A 100 4.95 -2.42 -2.60
N LEU A 101 5.48 -3.06 -3.64
CA LEU A 101 5.68 -4.50 -3.72
C LEU A 101 7.07 -4.94 -3.26
N SER A 102 7.12 -6.04 -2.52
CA SER A 102 8.37 -6.70 -2.18
C SER A 102 8.97 -7.39 -3.42
N ALA A 103 10.30 -7.30 -3.59
CA ALA A 103 10.99 -7.90 -4.72
C ALA A 103 10.92 -9.43 -4.75
N ASP A 104 10.81 -10.07 -3.58
CA ASP A 104 10.66 -11.53 -3.46
C ASP A 104 9.19 -11.99 -3.37
N GLY A 105 8.25 -11.04 -3.48
CA GLY A 105 6.82 -11.28 -3.46
C GLY A 105 6.27 -11.75 -2.12
N ARG A 106 6.95 -11.48 -0.98
CA ARG A 106 6.48 -11.87 0.36
C ARG A 106 6.17 -10.66 1.23
N CYS A 107 5.20 -10.84 2.14
CA CYS A 107 5.01 -9.93 3.26
C CYS A 107 5.95 -10.35 4.39
N LYS A 108 7.08 -9.64 4.54
CA LYS A 108 8.07 -9.85 5.60
C LYS A 108 7.72 -9.01 6.83
N THR A 109 6.48 -9.15 7.30
CA THR A 109 5.90 -8.33 8.36
C THR A 109 6.76 -8.39 9.63
N PHE A 110 7.10 -7.23 10.18
CA PHE A 110 7.98 -7.02 11.35
C PHE A 110 9.44 -7.43 11.19
N ASP A 111 9.86 -7.96 10.04
CA ASP A 111 11.24 -8.35 9.81
C ASP A 111 12.09 -7.13 9.41
N ALA A 112 13.39 -7.17 9.73
CA ALA A 112 14.35 -6.15 9.34
C ALA A 112 14.51 -6.01 7.82
N ALA A 113 14.17 -7.05 7.05
CA ALA A 113 14.17 -7.06 5.59
C ALA A 113 12.81 -6.69 4.96
N ALA A 114 11.87 -6.14 5.74
CA ALA A 114 10.61 -5.59 5.26
C ALA A 114 10.85 -4.52 4.18
N ASP A 115 10.40 -4.77 2.95
CA ASP A 115 10.67 -3.95 1.76
C ASP A 115 9.42 -3.72 0.88
N GLY A 116 8.23 -4.07 1.38
CA GLY A 116 6.99 -4.05 0.62
C GLY A 116 6.16 -5.30 0.88
N TYR A 117 5.05 -5.45 0.15
CA TYR A 117 4.17 -6.61 0.28
C TYR A 117 4.16 -7.51 -0.95
N GLY A 118 3.91 -8.81 -0.74
CA GLY A 118 3.53 -9.73 -1.81
C GLY A 118 2.03 -9.63 -2.07
N ARG A 119 1.58 -9.56 -3.34
CA ARG A 119 0.14 -9.52 -3.65
C ARG A 119 -0.51 -10.90 -3.47
N GLY A 120 -1.78 -10.93 -3.12
CA GLY A 120 -2.55 -12.15 -2.99
C GLY A 120 -3.99 -12.02 -3.48
N GLU A 121 -4.62 -13.15 -3.76
CA GLU A 121 -6.01 -13.26 -4.20
C GLU A 121 -6.85 -13.94 -3.14
N GLY A 122 -8.14 -13.60 -3.10
CA GLY A 122 -9.07 -14.29 -2.23
C GLY A 122 -10.43 -13.65 -2.16
N CYS A 123 -11.39 -14.42 -1.68
CA CYS A 123 -12.76 -13.97 -1.42
C CYS A 123 -13.21 -14.56 -0.09
N GLY A 124 -13.81 -13.71 0.76
CA GLY A 124 -14.36 -14.12 2.04
C GLY A 124 -15.65 -13.37 2.33
N VAL A 125 -16.62 -14.08 2.92
CA VAL A 125 -17.89 -13.50 3.38
C VAL A 125 -18.23 -14.07 4.75
N VAL A 126 -18.67 -13.22 5.66
CA VAL A 126 -19.27 -13.59 6.95
C VAL A 126 -20.75 -13.23 6.97
N VAL A 127 -21.53 -14.02 7.72
CA VAL A 127 -22.93 -13.75 8.00
C VAL A 127 -23.03 -13.18 9.42
N LEU A 128 -23.59 -11.99 9.54
CA LEU A 128 -23.69 -11.23 10.78
C LEU A 128 -25.16 -11.07 11.18
N LYS A 129 -25.42 -11.25 12.48
CA LYS A 129 -26.72 -11.00 13.13
C LYS A 129 -26.47 -10.34 14.48
N ARG A 130 -27.47 -9.65 15.01
CA ARG A 130 -27.45 -9.22 16.41
C ARG A 130 -27.38 -10.45 17.31
N LEU A 131 -26.53 -10.42 18.35
CA LEU A 131 -26.30 -11.56 19.23
C LEU A 131 -27.62 -12.12 19.83
N SER A 132 -28.52 -11.23 20.26
CA SER A 132 -29.84 -11.61 20.76
C SER A 132 -30.64 -12.45 19.76
N ASN A 133 -30.58 -12.09 18.48
CA ASN A 133 -31.30 -12.78 17.41
C ASN A 133 -30.59 -14.11 17.07
N ALA A 134 -29.26 -14.13 17.03
CA ALA A 134 -28.51 -15.36 16.80
C ALA A 134 -28.78 -16.41 17.90
N ILE A 135 -28.85 -15.98 19.16
CA ILE A 135 -29.23 -16.85 20.29
C ILE A 135 -30.68 -17.31 20.18
N ALA A 136 -31.61 -16.39 19.86
CA ALA A 136 -33.03 -16.73 19.73
C ALA A 136 -33.29 -17.73 18.60
N ASP A 137 -32.55 -17.60 17.49
CA ASP A 137 -32.70 -18.44 16.30
C ASP A 137 -31.89 -19.75 16.39
N GLY A 138 -31.11 -19.93 17.47
CA GLY A 138 -30.30 -21.15 17.68
C GLY A 138 -29.14 -21.29 16.69
N ASP A 139 -28.57 -20.17 16.25
CA ASP A 139 -27.47 -20.16 15.30
C ASP A 139 -26.16 -20.71 15.89
N ASN A 140 -25.30 -21.23 15.03
CA ASN A 140 -23.92 -21.55 15.39
C ASN A 140 -23.09 -20.26 15.46
N ILE A 141 -22.94 -19.70 16.66
CA ILE A 141 -22.18 -18.46 16.86
C ILE A 141 -20.68 -18.80 16.88
N LEU A 142 -19.94 -18.34 15.88
CA LEU A 142 -18.49 -18.60 15.76
C LEU A 142 -17.66 -17.67 16.64
N ALA A 143 -18.05 -16.39 16.72
CA ALA A 143 -17.44 -15.34 17.52
C ALA A 143 -18.42 -14.14 17.63
N GLN A 144 -18.12 -13.20 18.51
CA GLN A 144 -18.88 -11.96 18.68
C GLN A 144 -18.03 -10.73 18.29
N ILE A 145 -18.56 -9.87 17.42
CA ILE A 145 -17.99 -8.53 17.22
C ILE A 145 -18.53 -7.60 18.31
N ARG A 146 -17.68 -7.22 19.26
CA ARG A 146 -18.03 -6.34 20.39
C ARG A 146 -18.14 -4.88 19.96
N GLY A 147 -17.17 -4.41 19.18
CA GLY A 147 -17.10 -3.03 18.70
C GLY A 147 -16.28 -2.92 17.43
N SER A 148 -16.49 -1.84 16.69
CA SER A 148 -15.69 -1.48 15.53
C SER A 148 -15.68 0.03 15.33
N ALA A 149 -14.67 0.53 14.64
CA ALA A 149 -14.54 1.93 14.26
C ALA A 149 -13.93 2.06 12.86
N VAL A 150 -14.20 3.19 12.22
CA VAL A 150 -13.60 3.62 10.96
C VAL A 150 -13.22 5.10 11.10
N ASN A 151 -12.05 5.50 10.62
CA ASN A 151 -11.64 6.90 10.52
C ASN A 151 -10.75 7.12 9.28
N HIS A 152 -10.12 8.28 9.19
CA HIS A 152 -9.18 8.62 8.13
C HIS A 152 -7.88 9.15 8.72
N ASP A 153 -6.75 8.90 8.04
CA ASP A 153 -5.43 9.43 8.39
C ASP A 153 -5.36 10.98 8.36
N GLY A 154 -6.35 11.65 7.77
CA GLY A 154 -6.34 13.09 7.53
C GLY A 154 -5.12 13.53 6.69
N ARG A 155 -4.58 14.71 7.01
CA ARG A 155 -3.35 15.22 6.38
C ARG A 155 -2.14 14.52 7.01
N SER A 156 -1.36 13.81 6.21
CA SER A 156 -0.06 13.22 6.56
C SER A 156 1.02 13.74 5.58
N SER A 157 2.26 13.24 5.70
CA SER A 157 3.38 13.66 4.84
C SER A 157 3.27 13.18 3.38
N GLY A 158 2.24 12.42 3.03
CA GLY A 158 1.92 12.03 1.67
C GLY A 158 0.62 11.23 1.65
N LEU A 159 -0.13 11.23 0.54
CA LEU A 159 -1.46 10.63 0.46
C LEU A 159 -1.51 9.17 0.94
N THR A 160 -0.44 8.40 0.69
CA THR A 160 -0.33 6.98 1.05
C THR A 160 0.50 6.72 2.30
N VAL A 161 0.93 7.78 3.00
CA VAL A 161 1.74 7.68 4.22
C VAL A 161 0.81 7.55 5.42
N PRO A 162 0.89 6.44 6.21
CA PRO A 162 -0.02 6.21 7.31
C PRO A 162 0.18 7.21 8.45
N ASN A 163 -0.89 7.46 9.23
CA ASN A 163 -0.85 8.35 10.39
C ASN A 163 -1.02 7.57 11.70
N GLY A 164 0.07 7.44 12.47
CA GLY A 164 0.07 6.70 13.74
C GLY A 164 -0.92 7.25 14.78
N LEU A 165 -1.13 8.56 14.86
CA LEU A 165 -2.10 9.16 15.80
C LEU A 165 -3.54 8.81 15.40
N ALA A 166 -3.85 8.86 14.10
CA ALA A 166 -5.16 8.45 13.60
C ALA A 166 -5.41 6.96 13.88
N GLN A 167 -4.40 6.10 13.76
CA GLN A 167 -4.51 4.68 14.12
C GLN A 167 -4.75 4.49 15.63
N GLN A 168 -4.10 5.26 16.50
CA GLN A 168 -4.36 5.22 17.94
C GLN A 168 -5.82 5.61 18.25
N ASP A 169 -6.32 6.70 17.66
CA ASP A 169 -7.69 7.17 17.88
C ASP A 169 -8.73 6.16 17.37
N LEU A 170 -8.45 5.52 16.25
CA LEU A 170 -9.26 4.43 15.72
C LEU A 170 -9.36 3.25 16.70
N ILE A 171 -8.23 2.81 17.26
CA ILE A 171 -8.19 1.69 18.22
C ILE A 171 -8.94 2.08 19.50
N ARG A 172 -8.73 3.29 20.03
CA ARG A 172 -9.47 3.81 21.19
C ARG A 172 -10.97 3.86 20.94
N ALA A 173 -11.41 4.33 19.77
CA ALA A 173 -12.81 4.37 19.40
C ALA A 173 -13.42 2.96 19.30
N ALA A 174 -12.71 2.00 18.71
CA ALA A 174 -13.18 0.62 18.61
C ALA A 174 -13.31 -0.05 20.00
N LEU A 175 -12.36 0.19 20.91
CA LEU A 175 -12.41 -0.26 22.31
C LEU A 175 -13.57 0.37 23.08
N ALA A 176 -13.78 1.68 22.93
CA ALA A 176 -14.90 2.38 23.54
C ALA A 176 -16.25 1.85 23.04
N ASN A 177 -16.38 1.65 21.72
CA ASN A 177 -17.57 1.04 21.10
C ASN A 177 -17.79 -0.42 21.53
N ALA A 178 -16.74 -1.11 21.95
CA ALA A 178 -16.78 -2.48 22.47
C ALA A 178 -17.09 -2.54 23.98
N GLY A 179 -16.83 -1.46 24.73
CA GLY A 179 -16.82 -1.49 26.20
C GLY A 179 -15.77 -2.45 26.73
N VAL A 180 -14.54 -2.39 26.17
CA VAL A 180 -13.42 -3.29 26.47
C VAL A 180 -12.21 -2.46 26.88
N GLU A 181 -11.57 -2.84 27.98
CA GLU A 181 -10.33 -2.21 28.45
C GLU A 181 -9.14 -2.67 27.59
N PRO A 182 -8.15 -1.79 27.32
CA PRO A 182 -7.02 -2.12 26.44
C PRO A 182 -6.29 -3.41 26.80
N LYS A 183 -6.05 -3.66 28.10
CA LYS A 183 -5.35 -4.86 28.60
C LYS A 183 -6.10 -6.18 28.40
N GLN A 184 -7.41 -6.14 28.15
CA GLN A 184 -8.20 -7.34 27.93
C GLN A 184 -7.98 -7.94 26.53
N VAL A 185 -7.55 -7.14 25.56
CA VAL A 185 -7.19 -7.64 24.22
C VAL A 185 -5.90 -8.45 24.32
N ASN A 186 -5.86 -9.69 23.85
CA ASN A 186 -4.68 -10.57 23.99
C ASN A 186 -3.96 -10.83 22.67
N TYR A 187 -4.66 -10.60 21.55
CA TYR A 187 -4.10 -10.76 20.21
C TYR A 187 -4.54 -9.61 19.31
N VAL A 188 -3.66 -9.14 18.42
CA VAL A 188 -4.07 -8.27 17.31
C VAL A 188 -3.61 -8.88 16.00
N GLU A 189 -4.58 -9.11 15.11
CA GLU A 189 -4.33 -9.29 13.70
C GLU A 189 -4.10 -7.93 13.07
N VAL A 190 -2.83 -7.60 12.86
CA VAL A 190 -2.41 -6.29 12.35
C VAL A 190 -2.68 -6.16 10.85
N HIS A 191 -2.65 -4.94 10.33
CA HIS A 191 -2.59 -4.72 8.90
C HIS A 191 -1.27 -5.27 8.34
N GLY A 192 -0.13 -4.92 8.95
CA GLY A 192 1.17 -5.59 8.82
C GLY A 192 1.52 -6.05 7.41
N THR A 193 1.80 -5.11 6.53
CA THR A 193 2.09 -5.37 5.11
C THR A 193 3.54 -5.77 4.85
N GLY A 194 4.45 -5.60 5.82
CA GLY A 194 5.88 -5.82 5.60
C GLY A 194 6.54 -4.63 4.93
N THR A 195 6.04 -3.42 5.19
CA THR A 195 6.64 -2.19 4.66
C THR A 195 7.59 -1.58 5.70
N ALA A 196 8.74 -1.08 5.26
CA ALA A 196 9.75 -0.50 6.15
C ALA A 196 9.23 0.67 7.01
N LEU A 197 8.27 1.43 6.48
CA LEU A 197 7.65 2.57 7.17
C LEU A 197 6.37 2.21 7.93
N GLY A 198 5.48 1.41 7.32
CA GLY A 198 4.15 1.15 7.86
C GLY A 198 4.17 0.24 9.08
N ASP A 199 5.01 -0.79 9.08
CA ASP A 199 5.09 -1.74 10.19
C ASP A 199 5.50 -1.06 11.51
N PRO A 200 6.55 -0.20 11.56
CA PRO A 200 6.87 0.56 12.77
C PRO A 200 5.73 1.45 13.27
N ILE A 201 5.09 2.21 12.37
CA ILE A 201 3.99 3.12 12.72
C ILE A 201 2.83 2.37 13.36
N GLU A 202 2.46 1.21 12.79
CA GLU A 202 1.37 0.39 13.31
C GLU A 202 1.71 -0.22 14.69
N VAL A 203 2.93 -0.75 14.86
CA VAL A 203 3.36 -1.34 16.13
C VAL A 203 3.41 -0.29 17.23
N GLU A 204 3.94 0.89 16.95
CA GLU A 204 3.96 2.02 17.90
C GLU A 204 2.55 2.47 18.29
N ALA A 205 1.64 2.60 17.32
CA ALA A 205 0.25 2.96 17.58
C ALA A 205 -0.46 1.92 18.46
N LEU A 206 -0.26 0.63 18.18
CA LEU A 206 -0.79 -0.47 18.99
C LEU A 206 -0.22 -0.45 20.40
N ALA A 207 1.11 -0.33 20.54
CA ALA A 207 1.76 -0.29 21.83
C ALA A 207 1.30 0.90 22.68
N ALA A 208 1.15 2.09 22.07
CA ALA A 208 0.69 3.28 22.76
C ALA A 208 -0.72 3.14 23.36
N VAL A 209 -1.61 2.37 22.73
CA VAL A 209 -2.99 2.21 23.21
C VAL A 209 -3.17 0.96 24.06
N LEU A 210 -2.59 -0.18 23.64
CA LEU A 210 -2.88 -1.48 24.23
C LEU A 210 -1.88 -1.90 25.31
N SER A 211 -0.68 -1.34 25.35
CA SER A 211 0.40 -1.80 26.24
C SER A 211 0.66 -1.03 27.55
N PRO A 212 0.17 0.21 27.81
CA PRO A 212 0.57 0.97 29.02
C PRO A 212 0.36 0.29 30.37
N GLU A 213 -0.64 -0.60 30.50
CA GLU A 213 -0.94 -1.33 31.76
C GLU A 213 -0.59 -2.82 31.70
N ARG A 214 0.23 -3.26 30.72
CA ARG A 214 0.56 -4.68 30.58
C ARG A 214 1.77 -5.08 31.42
N SER A 215 1.66 -6.23 32.08
CA SER A 215 2.83 -6.90 32.65
C SER A 215 3.68 -7.51 31.54
N PRO A 216 5.02 -7.50 31.64
CA PRO A 216 5.90 -8.28 30.78
C PRO A 216 5.55 -9.78 30.71
N ASP A 217 4.91 -10.33 31.75
CA ASP A 217 4.47 -11.74 31.80
C ASP A 217 3.19 -12.01 30.98
N GLN A 218 2.51 -10.96 30.51
CA GLN A 218 1.29 -11.05 29.69
C GLN A 218 1.37 -10.12 28.48
N PRO A 219 2.35 -10.35 27.58
CA PRO A 219 2.55 -9.51 26.42
C PRO A 219 1.34 -9.60 25.47
N LEU A 220 1.12 -8.53 24.71
CA LEU A 220 0.16 -8.56 23.60
C LEU A 220 0.75 -9.36 22.44
N ALA A 221 0.06 -10.42 22.00
CA ALA A 221 0.46 -11.13 20.81
C ALA A 221 0.02 -10.37 19.54
N ILE A 222 0.88 -10.26 18.54
CA ILE A 222 0.57 -9.61 17.26
C ILE A 222 0.95 -10.50 16.08
N GLY A 223 0.18 -10.46 15.00
CA GLY A 223 0.52 -11.20 13.78
C GLY A 223 -0.25 -10.75 12.54
N SER A 224 0.14 -11.26 11.37
CA SER A 224 -0.48 -10.94 10.08
C SER A 224 -0.60 -12.19 9.22
N VAL A 225 -1.80 -12.46 8.71
CA VAL A 225 -2.12 -13.53 7.75
C VAL A 225 -1.46 -13.27 6.40
N LYS A 226 -1.07 -12.01 6.12
CA LYS A 226 -0.41 -11.66 4.86
C LYS A 226 0.93 -12.36 4.69
N THR A 227 1.57 -12.75 5.79
CA THR A 227 2.78 -13.58 5.77
C THR A 227 2.53 -14.99 5.19
N ASN A 228 1.29 -15.47 5.17
CA ASN A 228 0.92 -16.79 4.65
C ASN A 228 0.38 -16.75 3.21
N ILE A 229 -0.44 -15.74 2.90
CA ILE A 229 -1.24 -15.69 1.66
C ILE A 229 -1.04 -14.41 0.84
N GLY A 230 -0.08 -13.57 1.23
CA GLY A 230 0.11 -12.25 0.64
C GLY A 230 -0.98 -11.25 1.05
N HIS A 231 -0.88 -10.04 0.51
CA HIS A 231 -1.84 -8.98 0.73
C HIS A 231 -3.02 -9.11 -0.23
N LEU A 232 -4.17 -9.52 0.32
CA LEU A 232 -5.43 -9.67 -0.40
C LEU A 232 -6.17 -8.34 -0.70
N GLU A 233 -5.47 -7.20 -0.66
CA GLU A 233 -6.02 -5.85 -0.94
C GLU A 233 -7.43 -5.64 -0.35
N ALA A 234 -8.48 -5.46 -1.17
CA ALA A 234 -9.84 -5.26 -0.70
C ALA A 234 -10.39 -6.39 0.20
N ALA A 235 -9.90 -7.62 0.04
CA ALA A 235 -10.26 -8.78 0.85
C ALA A 235 -9.34 -9.02 2.06
N ALA A 236 -8.33 -8.17 2.30
CA ALA A 236 -7.37 -8.37 3.38
C ALA A 236 -8.03 -8.36 4.77
N GLY A 237 -8.96 -7.43 5.01
CA GLY A 237 -9.67 -7.31 6.28
C GLY A 237 -10.51 -8.54 6.63
N ILE A 238 -11.19 -9.16 5.65
CA ILE A 238 -12.00 -10.34 5.90
C ILE A 238 -11.15 -11.59 6.13
N ALA A 239 -9.99 -11.69 5.46
CA ALA A 239 -9.04 -12.78 5.71
C ALA A 239 -8.48 -12.73 7.14
N GLY A 240 -8.10 -11.53 7.62
CA GLY A 240 -7.65 -11.31 8.99
C GLY A 240 -8.74 -11.64 10.01
N LEU A 241 -9.98 -11.19 9.78
CA LEU A 241 -11.13 -11.51 10.64
C LEU A 241 -11.39 -13.02 10.70
N MET A 242 -11.37 -13.72 9.57
CA MET A 242 -11.55 -15.18 9.53
C MET A 242 -10.43 -15.91 10.27
N LYS A 243 -9.17 -15.48 10.14
CA LYS A 243 -8.05 -16.03 10.91
C LYS A 243 -8.30 -15.88 12.42
N VAL A 244 -8.74 -14.70 12.88
CA VAL A 244 -9.05 -14.48 14.31
C VAL A 244 -10.18 -15.38 14.78
N VAL A 245 -11.26 -15.50 14.02
CA VAL A 245 -12.38 -16.39 14.36
C VAL A 245 -11.92 -17.85 14.45
N LEU A 246 -11.12 -18.32 13.49
CA LEU A 246 -10.56 -19.67 13.52
C LEU A 246 -9.59 -19.86 14.70
N ALA A 247 -8.75 -18.87 15.00
CA ALA A 247 -7.82 -18.91 16.14
C ALA A 247 -8.56 -19.01 17.49
N ILE A 248 -9.70 -18.31 17.62
CA ILE A 248 -10.61 -18.43 18.76
C ILE A 248 -11.19 -19.86 18.84
N GLN A 249 -11.73 -20.38 17.73
CA GLN A 249 -12.38 -21.70 17.70
C GLN A 249 -11.42 -22.84 18.00
N HIS A 250 -10.19 -22.76 17.49
CA HIS A 250 -9.13 -23.72 17.74
C HIS A 250 -8.33 -23.43 19.02
N GLN A 251 -8.61 -22.32 19.69
CA GLN A 251 -7.94 -21.90 20.92
C GLN A 251 -6.42 -21.84 20.75
N SER A 252 -5.96 -21.35 19.60
CA SER A 252 -4.55 -21.38 19.20
C SER A 252 -4.23 -20.28 18.19
N LEU A 253 -3.05 -19.67 18.32
CA LEU A 253 -2.50 -18.72 17.36
C LEU A 253 -1.61 -19.47 16.34
N PRO A 254 -1.88 -19.35 15.03
CA PRO A 254 -1.04 -19.94 13.99
C PRO A 254 0.28 -19.18 13.83
N ALA A 255 1.27 -19.84 13.22
CA ALA A 255 2.60 -19.27 13.02
C ALA A 255 2.61 -18.04 12.08
N HIS A 256 3.27 -16.98 12.53
CA HIS A 256 3.68 -15.82 11.74
C HIS A 256 4.94 -16.18 10.93
N LEU A 257 4.87 -16.03 9.61
CA LEU A 257 5.93 -16.46 8.71
C LEU A 257 6.88 -15.32 8.31
N HIS A 258 8.01 -15.67 7.72
CA HIS A 258 9.00 -14.74 7.14
C HIS A 258 9.65 -13.76 8.12
N LEU A 259 9.56 -14.03 9.42
CA LEU A 259 10.25 -13.31 10.48
C LEU A 259 11.51 -14.08 10.92
N ASN A 260 12.67 -13.57 10.51
CA ASN A 260 13.99 -14.07 10.89
C ASN A 260 14.69 -13.12 11.88
N THR A 261 14.57 -11.81 11.67
CA THR A 261 15.20 -10.77 12.49
C THR A 261 14.22 -9.64 12.67
N LEU A 262 13.86 -9.32 13.92
CA LEU A 262 12.93 -8.24 14.22
C LEU A 262 13.44 -6.89 13.71
N ASN A 263 12.54 -6.05 13.20
CA ASN A 263 12.85 -4.74 12.65
C ASN A 263 13.53 -3.84 13.70
N PRO A 264 14.78 -3.39 13.48
CA PRO A 264 15.55 -2.62 14.47
C PRO A 264 15.04 -1.19 14.68
N ALA A 265 14.11 -0.70 13.86
CA ALA A 265 13.47 0.60 14.07
C ALA A 265 12.55 0.63 15.31
N LEU A 266 12.18 -0.54 15.84
CA LEU A 266 11.31 -0.68 17.01
C LEU A 266 12.09 -1.19 18.22
N PRO A 267 11.85 -0.65 19.44
CA PRO A 267 12.49 -1.08 20.67
C PRO A 267 11.82 -2.36 21.24
N TRP A 268 11.90 -3.48 20.53
CA TRP A 268 11.20 -4.73 20.88
C TRP A 268 11.47 -5.26 22.29
N THR A 269 12.62 -4.97 22.87
CA THR A 269 12.96 -5.37 24.25
C THR A 269 12.16 -4.63 25.30
N ASP A 270 11.69 -3.42 24.98
CA ASP A 270 11.02 -2.52 25.91
C ASP A 270 9.49 -2.55 25.73
N LEU A 271 9.02 -3.14 24.63
CA LEU A 271 7.61 -3.29 24.31
C LEU A 271 7.10 -4.65 24.82
N PRO A 272 6.01 -4.71 25.62
CA PRO A 272 5.42 -5.97 26.07
C PRO A 272 4.60 -6.61 24.94
N LEU A 273 5.27 -6.96 23.85
CA LEU A 273 4.70 -7.54 22.62
C LEU A 273 5.37 -8.89 22.32
N THR A 274 4.62 -9.78 21.67
CA THR A 274 5.17 -11.04 21.18
C THR A 274 4.63 -11.37 19.78
N VAL A 275 5.44 -12.05 18.97
CA VAL A 275 5.05 -12.50 17.63
C VAL A 275 5.08 -14.03 17.62
N PRO A 276 3.94 -14.73 17.47
CA PRO A 276 3.90 -16.19 17.51
C PRO A 276 4.47 -16.78 16.22
N THR A 277 5.77 -17.07 16.17
CA THR A 277 6.45 -17.69 15.00
C THR A 277 6.25 -19.20 14.89
N ALA A 278 5.55 -19.80 15.85
CA ALA A 278 5.14 -21.20 15.86
C ALA A 278 3.67 -21.31 16.31
N PHE A 279 3.04 -22.45 16.02
CA PHE A 279 1.70 -22.75 16.52
C PHE A 279 1.67 -22.68 18.06
N THR A 280 0.91 -21.72 18.60
CA THR A 280 0.94 -21.37 20.02
C THR A 280 -0.45 -21.53 20.64
N PRO A 281 -0.62 -22.33 21.72
CA PRO A 281 -1.88 -22.40 22.43
C PRO A 281 -2.32 -21.02 22.95
N TRP A 282 -3.59 -20.67 22.72
CA TRP A 282 -4.16 -19.41 23.19
C TRP A 282 -4.93 -19.67 24.48
N THR A 283 -4.22 -19.64 25.60
CA THR A 283 -4.78 -19.91 26.94
C THR A 283 -5.59 -18.73 27.45
N VAL A 284 -6.75 -19.01 28.03
CA VAL A 284 -7.56 -18.03 28.77
C VAL A 284 -6.86 -17.64 30.06
N ILE A 285 -6.77 -16.34 30.32
CA ILE A 285 -6.21 -15.78 31.56
C ILE A 285 -7.37 -15.40 32.49
N ASN A 286 -7.35 -15.82 33.76
CA ASN A 286 -8.34 -15.44 34.78
C ASN A 286 -9.82 -15.65 34.37
N GLN A 287 -10.10 -16.72 33.60
CA GLN A 287 -11.44 -17.02 33.05
C GLN A 287 -12.04 -15.89 32.17
N GLN A 288 -11.21 -14.97 31.66
CA GLN A 288 -11.64 -13.92 30.74
C GLN A 288 -11.79 -14.46 29.32
N PRO A 289 -12.78 -14.00 28.55
CA PRO A 289 -12.94 -14.42 27.18
C PRO A 289 -11.74 -14.00 26.33
N ARG A 290 -11.38 -14.80 25.32
CA ARG A 290 -10.37 -14.42 24.33
C ARG A 290 -10.87 -13.22 23.55
N LEU A 291 -10.08 -12.14 23.57
CA LEU A 291 -10.36 -10.90 22.85
C LEU A 291 -9.23 -10.58 21.88
N ALA A 292 -9.60 -10.23 20.65
CA ALA A 292 -8.66 -9.81 19.62
C ALA A 292 -9.09 -8.55 18.88
N GLY A 293 -8.10 -7.76 18.47
CA GLY A 293 -8.25 -6.70 17.48
C GLY A 293 -7.97 -7.21 16.06
N VAL A 294 -8.62 -6.62 15.06
CA VAL A 294 -8.28 -6.77 13.64
C VAL A 294 -8.14 -5.38 13.04
N SER A 295 -6.97 -5.06 12.49
CA SER A 295 -6.68 -3.79 11.82
C SER A 295 -6.65 -3.95 10.30
N SER A 296 -7.21 -2.99 9.57
CA SER A 296 -6.98 -2.85 8.13
C SER A 296 -6.94 -1.38 7.71
N PHE A 297 -5.85 -0.98 7.05
CA PHE A 297 -5.60 0.41 6.66
C PHE A 297 -5.57 0.52 5.14
N GLY A 298 -6.38 1.43 4.59
CA GLY A 298 -6.46 1.68 3.16
C GLY A 298 -5.36 2.65 2.74
N MET A 299 -4.72 2.42 1.59
CA MET A 299 -3.69 3.32 1.08
C MET A 299 -4.19 4.75 0.78
N SER A 300 -5.51 4.95 0.69
CA SER A 300 -6.12 6.27 0.58
C SER A 300 -6.23 7.01 1.92
N GLY A 301 -5.90 6.34 3.03
CA GLY A 301 -5.97 6.83 4.41
C GLY A 301 -7.19 6.38 5.20
N THR A 302 -8.15 5.65 4.61
CA THR A 302 -9.32 5.14 5.36
C THR A 302 -8.95 3.89 6.17
N ASN A 303 -9.11 3.97 7.49
CA ASN A 303 -8.73 2.92 8.42
C ASN A 303 -9.94 2.24 9.05
N ALA A 304 -9.83 0.95 9.36
CA ALA A 304 -10.84 0.20 10.08
C ALA A 304 -10.20 -0.68 11.18
N HIS A 305 -10.86 -0.75 12.33
CA HIS A 305 -10.48 -1.65 13.43
C HIS A 305 -11.71 -2.33 14.04
N VAL A 306 -11.61 -3.62 14.35
CA VAL A 306 -12.70 -4.44 14.90
C VAL A 306 -12.22 -5.19 16.14
N ILE A 307 -13.02 -5.18 17.20
CA ILE A 307 -12.80 -5.98 18.42
C ILE A 307 -13.70 -7.22 18.37
N VAL A 308 -13.07 -8.38 18.42
CA VAL A 308 -13.69 -9.71 18.33
C VAL A 308 -13.49 -10.45 19.65
N GLU A 309 -14.57 -11.03 20.17
CA GLU A 309 -14.60 -11.85 21.37
C GLU A 309 -14.98 -13.29 21.02
N GLU A 310 -14.48 -14.25 21.80
CA GLU A 310 -14.97 -15.63 21.71
C GLU A 310 -16.50 -15.71 21.84
N ALA A 311 -17.09 -16.68 21.15
CA ALA A 311 -18.54 -16.88 21.20
C ALA A 311 -18.97 -17.09 22.67
N PRO A 312 -20.09 -16.48 23.11
CA PRO A 312 -20.59 -16.70 24.46
C PRO A 312 -20.73 -18.19 24.70
N VAL A 313 -20.18 -18.69 25.82
CA VAL A 313 -20.43 -20.06 26.23
C VAL A 313 -21.93 -20.22 26.28
N ALA A 314 -22.49 -20.99 25.34
CA ALA A 314 -23.89 -21.35 25.39
C ALA A 314 -24.06 -21.94 26.78
N ARG A 315 -24.79 -21.25 27.67
CA ARG A 315 -25.23 -21.86 28.91
C ARG A 315 -25.90 -23.13 28.43
N THR A 316 -25.21 -24.27 28.55
CA THR A 316 -25.88 -25.52 28.81
C THR A 316 -26.92 -25.10 29.83
N ARG A 317 -28.20 -25.25 29.50
CA ARG A 317 -29.23 -25.27 30.52
C ARG A 317 -28.79 -26.38 31.46
N GLN A 318 -27.92 -26.06 32.41
CA GLN A 318 -27.64 -26.92 33.52
C GLN A 318 -29.00 -27.04 34.20
N PRO A 319 -29.47 -28.25 34.49
CA PRO A 319 -30.79 -28.47 35.10
C PRO A 319 -30.99 -27.84 36.49
N LYS A 320 -30.10 -26.94 36.95
CA LYS A 320 -29.98 -26.59 38.37
C LYS A 320 -30.26 -25.14 38.78
N ASP A 321 -30.31 -24.14 37.89
CA ASP A 321 -30.60 -22.77 38.35
C ASP A 321 -31.77 -22.11 37.63
N LYS A 322 -32.82 -21.86 38.44
CA LYS A 322 -34.16 -21.33 38.15
C LYS A 322 -35.21 -22.35 37.69
N ARG A 323 -35.33 -23.43 38.48
CA ARG A 323 -36.65 -23.81 39.02
C ARG A 323 -37.20 -22.58 39.74
N GLN A 324 -38.10 -21.82 39.12
CA GLN A 324 -39.16 -21.14 39.88
C GLN A 324 -40.24 -20.44 39.06
N ASN A 325 -40.19 -20.25 37.73
CA ASN A 325 -41.30 -19.53 37.07
C ASN A 325 -41.66 -19.88 35.61
N LEU A 326 -41.29 -21.07 35.10
CA LEU A 326 -41.85 -21.63 33.85
C LEU A 326 -42.10 -23.14 33.97
N GLU A 327 -42.57 -23.57 35.15
CA GLU A 327 -43.14 -24.90 35.35
C GLU A 327 -44.57 -24.91 34.81
N GLN A 328 -44.72 -25.02 33.49
CA GLN A 328 -45.84 -25.73 32.87
C GLN A 328 -45.46 -26.03 31.42
N VAL A 329 -45.23 -27.33 31.17
CA VAL A 329 -44.98 -27.99 29.88
C VAL A 329 -43.56 -27.84 29.32
N ARG A 330 -42.67 -28.78 29.66
CA ARG A 330 -41.79 -29.50 28.72
C ARG A 330 -41.01 -30.60 29.45
N ASP A 331 -41.24 -31.82 28.98
CA ASP A 331 -40.74 -33.09 29.52
C ASP A 331 -39.24 -33.27 29.23
N THR A 332 -38.39 -33.18 30.26
CA THR A 332 -36.93 -33.33 30.16
C THR A 332 -36.47 -34.80 30.21
N ASN A 333 -37.38 -35.78 30.07
CA ASN A 333 -37.10 -37.21 30.11
C ASN A 333 -37.20 -37.93 28.75
N ARG A 334 -37.21 -37.22 27.61
CA ARG A 334 -37.18 -37.90 26.30
C ARG A 334 -35.78 -38.48 26.00
N GLU A 335 -35.72 -39.80 25.82
CA GLU A 335 -34.54 -40.49 25.28
C GLU A 335 -34.27 -40.04 23.82
N GLU A 336 -32.99 -39.98 23.43
CA GLU A 336 -32.59 -39.65 22.05
C GLU A 336 -33.12 -40.68 21.05
N ARG A 337 -33.43 -40.23 19.83
CA ARG A 337 -34.00 -41.09 18.79
C ARG A 337 -32.97 -42.16 18.38
N SER A 338 -33.42 -43.41 18.20
CA SER A 338 -32.52 -44.51 17.81
C SER A 338 -31.98 -44.40 16.39
N HIS A 339 -32.64 -43.64 15.51
CA HIS A 339 -32.24 -43.47 14.12
C HIS A 339 -32.50 -42.03 13.68
N HIS A 340 -31.66 -41.55 12.77
CA HIS A 340 -31.80 -40.23 12.15
C HIS A 340 -31.78 -40.36 10.61
N LEU A 341 -32.43 -39.40 9.96
CA LEU A 341 -32.51 -39.29 8.51
C LEU A 341 -31.60 -38.18 8.03
N LEU A 342 -30.53 -38.51 7.33
CA LEU A 342 -29.69 -37.56 6.60
C LEU A 342 -30.24 -37.39 5.18
N THR A 343 -30.52 -36.15 4.79
CA THR A 343 -30.87 -35.83 3.40
C THR A 343 -29.77 -35.01 2.73
N LEU A 344 -29.41 -35.41 1.51
CA LEU A 344 -28.51 -34.68 0.63
C LEU A 344 -29.21 -34.42 -0.71
N SER A 345 -28.93 -33.29 -1.33
CA SER A 345 -29.46 -33.03 -2.67
C SER A 345 -28.58 -32.10 -3.50
N ALA A 346 -28.68 -32.22 -4.82
CA ALA A 346 -27.99 -31.33 -5.74
C ALA A 346 -28.76 -31.10 -7.05
N LYS A 347 -28.35 -30.09 -7.83
CA LYS A 347 -28.95 -29.77 -9.14
C LYS A 347 -28.58 -30.76 -10.23
N THR A 348 -27.48 -31.50 -10.06
CA THR A 348 -27.00 -32.53 -10.98
C THR A 348 -26.53 -33.74 -10.19
N GLU A 349 -26.54 -34.92 -10.82
CA GLU A 349 -26.01 -36.14 -10.19
C GLU A 349 -24.53 -36.01 -9.81
N ALA A 350 -23.71 -35.42 -10.69
CA ALA A 350 -22.28 -35.21 -10.46
C ALA A 350 -22.03 -34.38 -9.19
N ALA A 351 -22.79 -33.28 -9.01
CA ALA A 351 -22.69 -32.46 -7.81
C ALA A 351 -23.18 -33.20 -6.55
N LEU A 352 -24.18 -34.07 -6.65
CA LEU A 352 -24.62 -34.89 -5.51
C LEU A 352 -23.53 -35.88 -5.08
N ARG A 353 -22.89 -36.56 -6.04
CA ARG A 353 -21.78 -37.48 -5.75
C ARG A 353 -20.58 -36.74 -5.14
N GLU A 354 -20.22 -35.56 -5.63
CA GLU A 354 -19.17 -34.73 -5.01
C GLU A 354 -19.57 -34.29 -3.59
N LEU A 355 -20.83 -33.92 -3.37
CA LEU A 355 -21.35 -33.55 -2.04
C LEU A 355 -21.26 -34.72 -1.06
N VAL A 356 -21.57 -35.94 -1.51
CA VAL A 356 -21.42 -37.18 -0.72
C VAL A 356 -19.96 -37.38 -0.30
N VAL A 357 -19.00 -37.20 -1.22
CA VAL A 357 -17.56 -37.27 -0.90
C VAL A 357 -17.18 -36.23 0.16
N CYS A 358 -17.64 -34.98 0.03
CA CYS A 358 -17.40 -33.94 1.02
C CYS A 358 -17.98 -34.30 2.40
N TYR A 359 -19.18 -34.87 2.46
CA TYR A 359 -19.79 -35.33 3.72
C TYR A 359 -19.01 -36.50 4.32
N GLN A 360 -18.56 -37.47 3.52
CA GLN A 360 -17.72 -38.56 4.02
C GLN A 360 -16.43 -38.03 4.66
N GLN A 361 -15.73 -37.12 4.00
CA GLN A 361 -14.51 -36.48 4.53
C GLN A 361 -14.80 -35.74 5.84
N TYR A 362 -15.89 -34.99 5.90
CA TYR A 362 -16.31 -34.29 7.12
C TYR A 362 -16.58 -35.24 8.28
N LEU A 363 -17.33 -36.33 8.03
CA LEU A 363 -17.67 -37.33 9.05
C LEU A 363 -16.42 -38.06 9.57
N VAL A 364 -15.42 -38.30 8.72
CA VAL A 364 -14.11 -38.86 9.13
C VAL A 364 -13.36 -37.87 10.03
N ALA A 365 -13.37 -36.58 9.69
CA ALA A 365 -12.67 -35.56 10.46
C ALA A 365 -13.34 -35.23 11.80
N HIS A 366 -14.64 -35.53 11.97
CA HIS A 366 -15.43 -35.18 13.15
C HIS A 366 -16.20 -36.39 13.74
N PRO A 367 -15.50 -37.44 14.20
CA PRO A 367 -16.15 -38.65 14.70
C PRO A 367 -16.96 -38.42 16.00
N SER A 368 -16.67 -37.34 16.72
CA SER A 368 -17.35 -36.95 17.97
C SER A 368 -18.49 -35.96 17.76
N ALA A 369 -18.78 -35.55 16.52
CA ALA A 369 -19.92 -34.67 16.26
C ALA A 369 -21.25 -35.39 16.53
N SER A 370 -22.27 -34.64 16.95
CA SER A 370 -23.62 -35.17 17.17
C SER A 370 -24.24 -35.57 15.83
N TRP A 371 -24.52 -36.86 15.65
CA TRP A 371 -25.16 -37.38 14.44
C TRP A 371 -26.53 -36.74 14.18
N ALA A 372 -27.28 -36.50 15.26
CA ALA A 372 -28.56 -35.83 15.22
C ALA A 372 -28.45 -34.38 14.74
N ASP A 373 -27.46 -33.61 15.23
CA ASP A 373 -27.25 -32.23 14.83
C ASP A 373 -26.75 -32.12 13.37
N ILE A 374 -26.00 -33.11 12.90
CA ILE A 374 -25.61 -33.22 11.47
C ILE A 374 -26.87 -33.38 10.61
N CYS A 375 -27.74 -34.35 10.94
CA CYS A 375 -28.99 -34.57 10.20
C CYS A 375 -29.90 -33.35 10.26
N PHE A 376 -30.10 -32.77 11.45
CA PHE A 376 -30.86 -31.54 11.66
C PHE A 376 -30.36 -30.39 10.77
N THR A 377 -29.04 -30.16 10.75
CA THR A 377 -28.43 -29.08 9.97
C THR A 377 -28.57 -29.31 8.47
N ALA A 378 -28.39 -30.55 8.00
CA ALA A 378 -28.56 -30.90 6.59
C ALA A 378 -30.02 -30.73 6.14
N ASN A 379 -30.97 -31.16 6.98
CA ASN A 379 -32.41 -31.15 6.65
C ASN A 379 -33.03 -29.74 6.76
N THR A 380 -32.63 -28.92 7.73
CA THR A 380 -33.24 -27.58 7.95
C THR A 380 -32.41 -26.43 7.38
N GLY A 381 -31.14 -26.67 7.08
CA GLY A 381 -30.16 -25.65 6.71
C GLY A 381 -29.66 -25.73 5.26
N ARG A 382 -30.31 -26.51 4.40
CA ARG A 382 -29.95 -26.65 2.97
C ARG A 382 -31.17 -26.50 2.08
N SER A 383 -30.96 -26.02 0.87
CA SER A 383 -31.97 -26.09 -0.19
C SER A 383 -32.08 -27.53 -0.70
N HIS A 384 -33.29 -27.98 -1.00
CA HIS A 384 -33.56 -29.33 -1.51
C HIS A 384 -33.81 -29.31 -3.03
N PHE A 385 -32.91 -29.94 -3.79
CA PHE A 385 -32.92 -29.97 -5.25
C PHE A 385 -33.50 -31.28 -5.81
N SER A 386 -33.43 -31.47 -7.13
CA SER A 386 -34.06 -32.59 -7.87
C SER A 386 -33.35 -33.94 -7.74
N HIS A 387 -32.01 -33.96 -7.58
CA HIS A 387 -31.29 -35.19 -7.27
C HIS A 387 -31.20 -35.33 -5.76
N ARG A 388 -31.88 -36.33 -5.19
CA ARG A 388 -32.04 -36.48 -3.74
C ARG A 388 -31.51 -37.83 -3.28
N LEU A 389 -30.74 -37.81 -2.20
CA LEU A 389 -30.25 -38.98 -1.47
C LEU A 389 -30.75 -38.90 -0.03
N ALA A 390 -31.27 -40.02 0.47
CA ALA A 390 -31.71 -40.18 1.85
C ALA A 390 -31.02 -41.39 2.50
N ILE A 391 -30.52 -41.18 3.72
CA ILE A 391 -29.82 -42.20 4.51
C ILE A 391 -30.44 -42.26 5.90
N VAL A 392 -30.93 -43.44 6.28
CA VAL A 392 -31.41 -43.73 7.64
C VAL A 392 -30.33 -44.50 8.39
N ALA A 393 -29.81 -43.90 9.45
CA ALA A 393 -28.72 -44.49 10.24
C ALA A 393 -28.80 -44.12 11.73
N GLU A 394 -28.35 -45.05 12.57
CA GLU A 394 -28.20 -44.85 14.02
C GLU A 394 -26.91 -44.08 14.38
N THR A 395 -25.83 -44.28 13.62
CA THR A 395 -24.50 -43.72 13.92
C THR A 395 -23.81 -43.15 12.70
N ILE A 396 -22.80 -42.31 12.93
CA ILE A 396 -21.89 -41.79 11.90
C ILE A 396 -21.25 -42.95 11.10
N ALA A 397 -20.77 -44.00 11.77
CA ALA A 397 -20.14 -45.13 11.10
C ALA A 397 -21.11 -45.88 10.18
N ALA A 398 -22.37 -46.07 10.60
CA ALA A 398 -23.40 -46.67 9.76
C ALA A 398 -23.74 -45.79 8.55
N ALA A 399 -23.79 -44.47 8.73
CA ALA A 399 -24.02 -43.52 7.64
C ALA A 399 -22.84 -43.49 6.64
N GLN A 400 -21.58 -43.52 7.12
CA GLN A 400 -20.39 -43.56 6.28
C GLN A 400 -20.39 -44.78 5.35
N GLN A 401 -20.76 -45.96 5.86
CA GLN A 401 -20.87 -47.15 5.03
C GLN A 401 -21.93 -46.98 3.94
N GLN A 402 -23.12 -46.46 4.29
CA GLN A 402 -24.19 -46.24 3.32
C GLN A 402 -23.80 -45.21 2.24
N LEU A 403 -23.08 -44.15 2.60
CA LEU A 403 -22.49 -43.20 1.65
C LEU A 403 -21.47 -43.88 0.72
N THR A 404 -20.64 -44.79 1.23
CA THR A 404 -19.68 -45.57 0.44
C THR A 404 -20.39 -46.49 -0.54
N ASP A 405 -21.45 -47.17 -0.08
CA ASP A 405 -22.24 -48.07 -0.91
C ASP A 405 -22.94 -47.32 -2.05
N PHE A 406 -23.43 -46.10 -1.80
CA PHE A 406 -23.98 -45.22 -2.82
C PHE A 406 -22.92 -44.85 -3.87
N LEU A 407 -21.71 -44.43 -3.44
CA LEU A 407 -20.63 -44.10 -4.37
C LEU A 407 -20.18 -45.30 -5.22
N ALA A 408 -20.18 -46.50 -4.64
CA ALA A 408 -19.80 -47.74 -5.32
C ALA A 408 -20.88 -48.26 -6.29
N SER A 409 -22.12 -47.77 -6.19
CA SER A 409 -23.19 -48.17 -7.11
C SER A 409 -22.91 -47.66 -8.53
N ARG A 410 -22.74 -48.62 -9.47
CA ARG A 410 -22.79 -48.34 -10.92
C ARG A 410 -24.25 -48.13 -11.29
N MET A 411 -24.64 -46.91 -11.61
CA MET A 411 -25.91 -46.64 -12.25
C MET A 411 -25.64 -46.65 -13.75
N GLU A 412 -26.25 -47.59 -14.47
CA GLU A 412 -26.07 -47.68 -15.93
C GLU A 412 -26.48 -46.35 -16.57
N ALA A 413 -25.55 -45.74 -17.30
CA ALA A 413 -25.80 -44.57 -18.10
C ALA A 413 -26.62 -44.97 -19.33
N THR A 414 -27.91 -45.28 -19.15
CA THR A 414 -28.87 -45.23 -20.25
C THR A 414 -29.29 -43.78 -20.41
N GLY A 415 -29.00 -43.20 -21.57
CA GLY A 415 -29.20 -41.78 -21.91
C GLY A 415 -30.65 -41.28 -21.94
N GLU A 416 -31.56 -41.88 -21.19
CA GLU A 416 -32.90 -41.38 -20.91
C GLU A 416 -33.20 -41.65 -19.43
N ALA A 417 -33.54 -40.59 -18.69
CA ALA A 417 -33.88 -40.67 -17.27
C ALA A 417 -35.17 -41.47 -17.07
N THR A 418 -35.07 -42.79 -16.92
CA THR A 418 -36.15 -43.60 -16.36
C THR A 418 -36.18 -43.34 -14.86
N GLY A 419 -37.08 -42.46 -14.43
CA GLY A 419 -37.24 -41.96 -13.05
C GLY A 419 -37.76 -43.00 -12.05
N GLU A 420 -37.17 -44.19 -11.99
CA GLU A 420 -37.46 -45.18 -10.94
C GLU A 420 -36.56 -44.97 -9.72
N ALA A 421 -37.17 -44.93 -8.53
CA ALA A 421 -36.46 -44.81 -7.26
C ALA A 421 -35.55 -46.03 -7.06
N THR A 422 -34.25 -45.78 -6.95
CA THR A 422 -33.29 -46.84 -6.66
C THR A 422 -33.18 -46.97 -5.15
N SER A 423 -33.73 -48.05 -4.60
CA SER A 423 -33.53 -48.44 -3.19
C SER A 423 -32.65 -49.69 -3.14
N LYS A 424 -31.65 -49.68 -2.27
CA LYS A 424 -30.82 -50.87 -2.03
C LYS A 424 -30.75 -51.14 -0.54
N GLU A 425 -31.43 -52.21 -0.12
CA GLU A 425 -31.26 -52.78 1.21
C GLU A 425 -30.01 -53.65 1.19
N THR A 426 -29.03 -53.30 2.01
CA THR A 426 -27.81 -54.12 2.17
C THR A 426 -28.14 -55.38 2.96
N ALA A 427 -27.34 -56.44 2.83
CA ALA A 427 -27.50 -57.72 3.54
C ALA A 427 -27.57 -57.61 5.09
N ASN A 428 -27.30 -56.41 5.62
CA ASN A 428 -27.25 -56.09 7.05
C ASN A 428 -28.47 -55.23 7.49
N GLY A 429 -29.51 -55.10 6.65
CA GLY A 429 -30.72 -54.31 6.92
C GLY A 429 -30.51 -52.80 6.92
N ARG A 430 -29.48 -52.28 6.21
CA ARG A 430 -29.22 -50.82 6.07
C ARG A 430 -29.79 -50.33 4.74
N THR A 431 -30.43 -49.16 4.75
CA THR A 431 -31.25 -48.66 3.63
C THR A 431 -30.83 -47.25 3.23
N TRP A 432 -30.26 -47.11 2.04
CA TRP A 432 -30.15 -45.82 1.35
C TRP A 432 -31.11 -45.80 0.16
N GLN A 433 -31.60 -44.61 -0.17
CA GLN A 433 -32.55 -44.41 -1.26
C GLN A 433 -32.15 -43.19 -2.09
N TYR A 434 -32.24 -43.32 -3.41
CA TYR A 434 -31.90 -42.27 -4.37
C TYR A 434 -32.98 -42.14 -5.45
N HIS A 435 -33.25 -40.89 -5.86
CA HIS A 435 -34.09 -40.60 -7.01
C HIS A 435 -33.62 -39.33 -7.73
N ALA A 436 -33.75 -39.35 -9.05
CA ALA A 436 -33.58 -38.19 -9.91
C ALA A 436 -34.95 -37.80 -10.48
N SER A 437 -35.64 -36.85 -9.84
CA SER A 437 -36.96 -36.43 -10.29
C SER A 437 -36.85 -35.23 -11.24
N THR A 438 -37.40 -35.38 -12.44
CA THR A 438 -37.72 -34.27 -13.35
C THR A 438 -39.17 -33.79 -13.19
N ALA A 439 -39.98 -34.49 -12.40
CA ALA A 439 -41.39 -34.20 -12.19
C ALA A 439 -41.59 -33.04 -11.19
N LYS A 440 -42.70 -32.30 -11.34
CA LYS A 440 -43.12 -31.32 -10.34
C LYS A 440 -43.33 -32.02 -8.99
N PRO A 441 -42.88 -31.43 -7.86
CA PRO A 441 -43.09 -32.01 -6.54
C PRO A 441 -44.59 -32.32 -6.33
N SER A 442 -44.89 -33.41 -5.62
CA SER A 442 -46.26 -33.75 -5.21
C SER A 442 -46.90 -32.54 -4.49
N GLN A 443 -48.21 -32.36 -4.68
CA GLN A 443 -48.90 -31.12 -4.29
C GLN A 443 -49.09 -30.92 -2.77
N GLY A 444 -48.70 -31.88 -1.93
CA GLY A 444 -48.86 -31.80 -0.47
C GLY A 444 -47.56 -31.65 0.30
N LYS A 445 -47.63 -30.91 1.42
CA LYS A 445 -46.52 -30.74 2.38
C LYS A 445 -46.62 -31.83 3.46
N ILE A 446 -45.54 -32.58 3.68
CA ILE A 446 -45.45 -33.60 4.73
C ILE A 446 -45.14 -32.93 6.07
N ILE A 447 -45.99 -33.17 7.07
CA ILE A 447 -45.85 -32.66 8.43
C ILE A 447 -45.78 -33.85 9.41
N TYR A 448 -44.89 -33.76 10.40
CA TYR A 448 -44.84 -34.71 11.50
C TYR A 448 -45.88 -34.34 12.57
N ASP A 449 -46.79 -35.28 12.89
CA ASP A 449 -47.72 -35.16 14.01
C ASP A 449 -47.10 -35.85 15.25
N PRO A 450 -46.58 -35.08 16.22
CA PRO A 450 -45.96 -35.66 17.41
C PRO A 450 -46.96 -36.31 18.39
N GLN A 451 -48.27 -36.03 18.28
CA GLN A 451 -49.28 -36.63 19.15
C GLN A 451 -49.59 -38.06 18.72
N ASN A 452 -49.70 -38.29 17.41
CA ASN A 452 -49.97 -39.59 16.82
C ASN A 452 -48.68 -40.33 16.38
N GLY A 453 -47.54 -39.65 16.41
CA GLY A 453 -46.23 -40.18 16.02
C GLY A 453 -46.14 -40.52 14.53
N CYS A 454 -46.99 -39.93 13.69
CA CYS A 454 -47.11 -40.24 12.27
C CYS A 454 -46.78 -39.03 11.39
N PHE A 455 -46.60 -39.28 10.09
CA PHE A 455 -46.42 -38.23 9.08
C PHE A 455 -47.71 -38.08 8.28
N VAL A 456 -48.13 -36.85 8.04
CA VAL A 456 -49.38 -36.52 7.35
C VAL A 456 -49.08 -35.60 6.17
N GLU A 457 -49.66 -35.90 5.01
CA GLU A 457 -49.63 -35.00 3.86
C GLU A 457 -50.78 -34.00 3.95
N VAL A 458 -50.45 -32.71 4.06
CA VAL A 458 -51.45 -31.62 4.09
C VAL A 458 -51.69 -31.13 2.66
N GLY A 459 -52.92 -31.31 2.16
CA GLY A 459 -53.37 -30.81 0.85
C GLY A 459 -53.95 -31.86 -0.09
N ALA A 460 -53.68 -33.15 0.13
CA ALA A 460 -54.40 -34.26 -0.50
C ALA A 460 -55.61 -34.66 0.37
N GLN A 461 -56.73 -35.08 -0.24
CA GLN A 461 -57.85 -35.65 0.51
C GLN A 461 -57.36 -36.86 1.33
N SER A 462 -57.12 -36.64 2.63
CA SER A 462 -57.00 -37.64 3.69
C SER A 462 -56.31 -38.96 3.29
N ALA A 463 -54.99 -38.92 3.08
CA ALA A 463 -54.16 -40.11 3.23
C ALA A 463 -53.45 -40.06 4.60
N MET A 464 -54.17 -40.46 5.66
CA MET A 464 -53.52 -40.87 6.91
C MET A 464 -52.72 -42.14 6.61
N LEU A 465 -51.40 -42.10 6.79
CA LEU A 465 -50.59 -43.30 6.65
C LEU A 465 -50.69 -44.18 7.89
N HIS A 466 -51.31 -45.35 7.65
CA HIS A 466 -51.33 -46.54 8.48
C HIS A 466 -52.07 -46.42 9.82
N GLN A 467 -53.41 -46.44 9.77
CA GLN A 467 -54.17 -47.10 10.85
C GLN A 467 -53.99 -48.62 10.69
N GLY A 468 -53.17 -49.26 11.53
CA GLY A 468 -53.22 -50.73 11.65
C GLY A 468 -52.01 -51.43 12.28
N GLU A 469 -50.78 -50.99 12.05
CA GLU A 469 -49.57 -51.69 12.54
C GLU A 469 -48.60 -50.72 13.22
N SER A 470 -48.12 -51.12 14.40
CA SER A 470 -47.10 -50.42 15.18
C SER A 470 -45.74 -50.52 14.45
N LEU A 471 -45.53 -49.72 13.40
CA LEU A 471 -44.22 -49.60 12.76
C LEU A 471 -43.21 -48.98 13.73
N ASP A 472 -42.01 -49.56 13.78
CA ASP A 472 -40.89 -49.01 14.56
C ASP A 472 -40.39 -47.67 13.97
N TRP A 473 -39.59 -46.94 14.75
CA TRP A 473 -39.12 -45.60 14.37
C TRP A 473 -38.31 -45.62 13.06
N LYS A 474 -37.48 -46.65 12.86
CA LYS A 474 -36.66 -46.81 11.65
C LYS A 474 -37.54 -46.94 10.40
N SER A 475 -38.58 -47.77 10.45
CA SER A 475 -39.49 -47.99 9.33
C SER A 475 -40.25 -46.71 8.95
N ARG A 476 -40.63 -45.90 9.94
CA ARG A 476 -41.24 -44.57 9.69
C ARG A 476 -40.28 -43.62 8.99
N LEU A 477 -39.00 -43.59 9.39
CA LEU A 477 -37.99 -42.78 8.71
C LEU A 477 -37.70 -43.25 7.30
N ILE A 478 -37.74 -44.57 7.03
CA ILE A 478 -37.61 -45.11 5.67
C ILE A 478 -38.80 -44.66 4.81
N GLY A 479 -40.03 -44.65 5.33
CA GLY A 479 -41.19 -44.11 4.62
C GLY A 479 -41.04 -42.62 4.29
N LEU A 480 -40.59 -41.82 5.26
CA LEU A 480 -40.31 -40.39 5.05
C LEU A 480 -39.20 -40.16 4.02
N ALA A 481 -38.14 -40.98 4.06
CA ALA A 481 -37.05 -40.95 3.09
C ALA A 481 -37.58 -41.19 1.67
N THR A 482 -38.50 -42.14 1.48
CA THR A 482 -39.10 -42.46 0.19
C THR A 482 -39.83 -41.24 -0.40
N TRP A 483 -40.72 -40.62 0.37
CA TRP A 483 -41.41 -39.41 -0.12
C TRP A 483 -40.47 -38.26 -0.40
N TYR A 484 -39.47 -38.07 0.45
CA TYR A 484 -38.48 -37.04 0.23
C TYR A 484 -37.76 -37.25 -1.10
N ILE A 485 -37.29 -38.46 -1.42
CA ILE A 485 -36.60 -38.69 -2.70
C ILE A 485 -37.55 -38.55 -3.90
N GLU A 486 -38.82 -38.94 -3.76
CA GLU A 486 -39.85 -38.82 -4.82
C GLU A 486 -40.25 -37.37 -5.10
N GLY A 487 -39.83 -36.42 -4.26
CA GLY A 487 -40.01 -34.99 -4.51
C GLY A 487 -40.88 -34.26 -3.50
N ALA A 488 -41.46 -34.94 -2.51
CA ALA A 488 -42.32 -34.32 -1.50
C ALA A 488 -41.60 -33.19 -0.74
N GLU A 489 -42.36 -32.16 -0.35
CA GLU A 489 -41.88 -31.09 0.51
C GLU A 489 -42.09 -31.47 1.98
N VAL A 490 -41.02 -31.51 2.78
CA VAL A 490 -41.08 -31.93 4.19
C VAL A 490 -40.89 -30.71 5.09
N ASP A 491 -41.75 -30.56 6.11
CA ASP A 491 -41.55 -29.58 7.17
C ASP A 491 -40.49 -30.06 8.18
N TRP A 492 -39.22 -29.93 7.82
CA TRP A 492 -38.11 -30.34 8.67
C TRP A 492 -38.06 -29.58 10.00
N CYS A 493 -38.55 -28.34 10.05
CA CYS A 493 -38.62 -27.55 11.27
C CYS A 493 -39.62 -28.16 12.26
N SER A 494 -40.81 -28.54 11.79
CA SER A 494 -41.80 -29.26 12.61
C SER A 494 -41.30 -30.63 13.05
N PHE A 495 -40.59 -31.37 12.18
CA PHE A 495 -40.02 -32.68 12.49
C PHE A 495 -39.03 -32.66 13.68
N GLU A 496 -38.31 -31.54 13.85
CA GLU A 496 -37.26 -31.39 14.85
C GLU A 496 -37.70 -30.55 16.06
N GLN A 497 -38.91 -29.97 16.04
CA GLN A 497 -39.42 -29.01 17.03
C GLN A 497 -39.44 -29.55 18.48
N ALA A 498 -39.57 -30.86 18.64
CA ALA A 498 -39.65 -31.50 19.95
C ALA A 498 -38.26 -31.72 20.61
N ASP A 499 -37.17 -31.57 19.86
CA ASP A 499 -35.82 -31.87 20.32
C ASP A 499 -34.97 -30.59 20.36
N VAL A 500 -33.98 -30.56 21.25
CA VAL A 500 -33.00 -29.47 21.32
C VAL A 500 -31.86 -29.77 20.36
N ARG A 501 -31.93 -29.22 19.15
CA ARG A 501 -30.91 -29.38 18.09
C ARG A 501 -30.04 -28.13 17.95
N ARG A 502 -28.81 -28.31 17.46
CA ARG A 502 -27.87 -27.22 17.16
C ARG A 502 -27.46 -27.24 15.70
N ARG A 503 -27.37 -26.06 15.08
CA ARG A 503 -26.78 -25.94 13.74
C ARG A 503 -25.27 -26.16 13.80
N LEU A 504 -24.72 -26.88 12.83
CA LEU A 504 -23.28 -27.14 12.69
C LEU A 504 -22.73 -26.51 11.39
N SER A 505 -21.41 -26.33 11.33
CA SER A 505 -20.72 -26.00 10.09
C SER A 505 -20.49 -27.27 9.26
N LEU A 506 -21.44 -27.60 8.39
CA LEU A 506 -21.34 -28.73 7.45
C LEU A 506 -20.77 -28.30 6.09
N PRO A 507 -20.24 -29.23 5.28
CA PRO A 507 -19.80 -28.94 3.90
C PRO A 507 -20.85 -28.16 3.10
N THR A 508 -20.36 -27.22 2.27
CA THR A 508 -21.18 -26.37 1.40
C THR A 508 -21.44 -27.05 0.06
N TYR A 509 -22.21 -26.40 -0.81
CA TYR A 509 -22.56 -26.95 -2.13
C TYR A 509 -21.34 -27.02 -3.06
N PRO A 510 -21.03 -28.18 -3.69
CA PRO A 510 -19.97 -28.30 -4.67
C PRO A 510 -20.41 -27.70 -6.01
N PHE A 511 -20.07 -26.43 -6.23
CA PHE A 511 -20.38 -25.76 -7.50
C PHE A 511 -19.63 -26.41 -8.66
N GLN A 512 -20.30 -26.52 -9.81
CA GLN A 512 -19.70 -27.03 -11.04
C GLN A 512 -18.50 -26.16 -11.45
N ARG A 513 -17.36 -26.80 -11.71
CA ARG A 513 -16.11 -26.13 -12.09
C ARG A 513 -15.99 -25.98 -13.61
N SER A 514 -16.97 -25.33 -14.22
CA SER A 514 -16.95 -24.99 -15.65
C SER A 514 -16.14 -23.73 -15.89
N ARG A 515 -15.29 -23.74 -16.92
CA ARG A 515 -14.51 -22.56 -17.32
C ARG A 515 -15.41 -21.59 -18.09
N TYR A 516 -15.59 -20.40 -17.54
CA TYR A 516 -16.17 -19.24 -18.23
C TYR A 516 -15.13 -18.14 -18.23
N TRP A 517 -14.61 -17.79 -19.40
CA TRP A 517 -13.54 -16.82 -19.56
C TRP A 517 -13.68 -16.16 -20.92
N ILE A 518 -13.27 -14.89 -21.03
CA ILE A 518 -13.16 -14.23 -22.32
C ILE A 518 -12.08 -14.95 -23.15
N GLU A 519 -12.47 -15.49 -24.29
CA GLU A 519 -11.52 -16.10 -25.22
C GLU A 519 -10.79 -14.96 -25.92
N SER A 520 -9.57 -14.66 -25.46
CA SER A 520 -8.78 -13.63 -26.11
C SER A 520 -8.33 -14.13 -27.49
N ALA A 521 -8.37 -13.26 -28.48
CA ALA A 521 -7.50 -13.37 -29.66
C ALA A 521 -6.02 -13.08 -29.30
N ILE A 522 -5.60 -13.35 -28.06
CA ILE A 522 -4.28 -13.01 -27.52
C ILE A 522 -3.55 -14.31 -27.15
N ALA A 523 -3.20 -15.08 -28.19
CA ALA A 523 -1.97 -15.87 -28.28
C ALA A 523 -1.70 -16.15 -29.76
N PRO A 524 -0.51 -15.90 -30.36
CA PRO A 524 0.76 -15.39 -29.86
C PRO A 524 1.20 -14.12 -30.63
N SER A 525 0.69 -12.93 -30.31
CA SER A 525 1.14 -11.68 -30.97
C SER A 525 2.37 -11.04 -30.30
N LEU A 526 2.86 -11.57 -29.17
CA LEU A 526 4.16 -11.19 -28.59
C LEU A 526 5.39 -11.70 -29.40
N LYS A 527 5.14 -12.31 -30.57
CA LYS A 527 6.17 -12.60 -31.60
C LYS A 527 6.00 -11.76 -32.88
N GLN A 528 5.34 -10.60 -32.81
CA GLN A 528 5.52 -9.62 -33.88
C GLN A 528 6.80 -8.85 -33.63
N ASN A 529 7.86 -9.32 -34.29
CA ASN A 529 8.93 -8.44 -34.74
C ASN A 529 8.27 -7.27 -35.45
N LEU A 530 8.17 -6.13 -34.76
CA LEU A 530 7.80 -4.87 -35.38
C LEU A 530 8.80 -4.62 -36.50
N SER A 531 8.31 -4.63 -37.73
CA SER A 531 9.13 -4.21 -38.87
C SER A 531 9.53 -2.74 -38.67
N PRO A 532 10.78 -2.34 -38.97
CA PRO A 532 11.27 -0.98 -38.72
C PRO A 532 10.44 0.13 -39.39
N ALA A 533 9.65 -0.21 -40.41
CA ALA A 533 8.96 0.75 -41.27
C ALA A 533 7.58 1.21 -40.77
N GLN A 534 7.07 0.65 -39.66
CA GLN A 534 5.72 0.97 -39.15
C GLN A 534 5.73 1.54 -37.71
N ARG A 535 6.85 2.09 -37.26
CA ARG A 535 6.83 3.04 -36.15
C ARG A 535 6.20 4.33 -36.66
N HIS A 536 4.97 4.60 -36.26
CA HIS A 536 4.54 5.99 -36.10
C HIS A 536 5.52 6.56 -35.07
N ASP A 537 6.42 7.47 -35.47
CA ASP A 537 7.52 8.00 -34.63
C ASP A 537 6.93 8.76 -33.42
N PRO A 538 6.79 8.14 -32.23
CA PRO A 538 6.27 8.81 -31.04
C PRO A 538 7.38 9.62 -30.35
N ASP A 539 8.64 9.48 -30.80
CA ASP A 539 9.84 9.94 -30.10
C ASP A 539 10.08 11.44 -30.29
N ARG A 540 9.33 12.11 -31.18
CA ARG A 540 9.46 13.57 -31.39
C ARG A 540 8.69 14.41 -30.39
N ASP A 541 7.75 13.81 -29.66
CA ASP A 541 6.81 14.54 -28.82
C ASP A 541 7.03 14.39 -27.29
N TRP A 542 8.12 13.78 -26.82
CA TRP A 542 8.35 13.56 -25.39
C TRP A 542 9.52 14.35 -24.79
N LEU A 543 10.25 15.11 -25.60
CA LEU A 543 11.36 15.91 -25.10
C LEU A 543 10.84 17.24 -24.57
N TYR A 544 11.18 17.54 -23.32
CA TYR A 544 10.89 18.81 -22.69
C TYR A 544 12.19 19.53 -22.35
N GLN A 545 12.13 20.85 -22.29
CA GLN A 545 13.22 21.68 -21.79
C GLN A 545 12.65 22.78 -20.90
N MET A 546 13.45 23.23 -19.94
CA MET A 546 13.12 24.43 -19.18
C MET A 546 13.42 25.66 -20.02
N GLU A 547 12.42 26.52 -20.15
CA GLU A 547 12.53 27.84 -20.75
C GLU A 547 12.17 28.89 -19.70
N TRP A 548 12.97 29.96 -19.65
CA TRP A 548 12.72 31.11 -18.79
C TRP A 548 12.01 32.18 -19.60
N GLN A 549 10.71 32.32 -19.37
CA GLN A 549 9.88 33.23 -20.16
C GLN A 549 9.79 34.60 -19.49
N PRO A 550 9.97 35.70 -20.24
CA PRO A 550 9.86 37.04 -19.69
C PRO A 550 8.45 37.29 -19.16
N GLN A 551 8.37 37.87 -17.97
CA GLN A 551 7.12 38.25 -17.31
C GLN A 551 7.09 39.76 -17.08
N ALA A 552 5.91 40.36 -17.13
CA ALA A 552 5.76 41.77 -16.78
C ALA A 552 6.31 42.02 -15.37
N ARG A 553 7.07 43.11 -15.20
CA ARG A 553 7.47 43.54 -13.85
C ARG A 553 6.21 43.84 -13.05
N LEU A 554 6.21 43.40 -11.79
CA LEU A 554 5.19 43.79 -10.85
C LEU A 554 5.23 45.32 -10.67
N ALA A 555 4.08 45.99 -10.82
CA ALA A 555 4.00 47.44 -10.67
C ALA A 555 4.54 47.87 -9.31
N SER A 556 5.39 48.91 -9.33
CA SER A 556 6.12 49.48 -8.18
C SER A 556 5.24 50.22 -7.19
N ASP A 557 3.92 50.28 -7.41
CA ASP A 557 2.93 50.93 -6.55
C ASP A 557 2.72 50.18 -5.22
N VAL A 558 3.80 49.76 -4.56
CA VAL A 558 3.84 49.44 -3.14
C VAL A 558 4.03 50.74 -2.37
N THR A 559 3.14 51.68 -2.64
CA THR A 559 2.79 52.78 -1.75
C THR A 559 1.32 52.56 -1.42
N GLU A 560 0.96 52.60 -0.13
CA GLU A 560 -0.43 52.55 0.37
C GLU A 560 -1.02 51.19 0.74
N ASN A 561 -0.29 50.39 1.52
CA ASN A 561 -0.99 49.81 2.67
C ASN A 561 -0.02 49.69 3.85
N PRO A 562 -0.10 50.58 4.87
CA PRO A 562 0.64 50.35 6.10
C PRO A 562 0.15 49.03 6.69
N LEU A 563 1.07 48.07 6.79
CA LEU A 563 0.81 46.77 7.40
C LEU A 563 0.25 47.02 8.82
N THR A 564 -0.94 46.48 9.10
CA THR A 564 -1.77 46.86 10.25
C THR A 564 -1.22 46.41 11.61
N SER A 565 -0.04 45.79 11.67
CA SER A 565 0.69 45.44 12.91
C SER A 565 2.19 45.23 12.62
N PRO A 566 3.13 45.66 13.47
CA PRO A 566 4.56 45.39 13.29
C PRO A 566 4.88 43.89 13.44
N GLY A 567 5.72 43.33 12.57
CA GLY A 567 6.15 41.92 12.60
C GLY A 567 7.67 41.75 12.46
N ILE A 568 8.16 40.51 12.65
CA ILE A 568 9.60 40.19 12.60
C ILE A 568 9.97 39.56 11.25
N TRP A 569 11.02 40.07 10.61
CA TRP A 569 11.72 39.41 9.50
C TRP A 569 13.03 38.81 9.97
N LEU A 570 13.30 37.56 9.55
CA LEU A 570 14.60 36.92 9.72
C LEU A 570 15.37 36.95 8.40
N ILE A 571 16.50 37.64 8.37
CA ILE A 571 17.30 37.82 7.16
C ILE A 571 18.65 37.14 7.37
N PHE A 572 18.85 35.97 6.77
CA PHE A 572 20.13 35.28 6.77
C PHE A 572 21.02 35.93 5.70
N ALA A 573 21.74 36.98 6.09
CA ALA A 573 22.40 37.91 5.18
C ALA A 573 23.76 37.41 4.66
N ASP A 574 24.04 37.74 3.41
CA ASP A 574 25.32 37.61 2.74
C ASP A 574 26.32 38.71 3.16
N HIS A 575 27.60 38.51 2.84
CA HIS A 575 28.67 39.48 3.07
C HIS A 575 28.78 40.54 1.96
N GLN A 576 28.05 40.39 0.85
CA GLN A 576 28.01 41.40 -0.23
C GLN A 576 27.11 42.59 0.14
N GLY A 577 26.27 42.44 1.17
CA GLY A 577 25.43 43.50 1.72
C GLY A 577 24.02 43.57 1.12
N ILE A 578 23.60 42.57 0.34
CA ILE A 578 22.24 42.54 -0.24
C ILE A 578 21.21 42.33 0.87
N GLY A 579 21.43 41.32 1.72
CA GLY A 579 20.55 41.02 2.85
C GLY A 579 20.44 42.17 3.86
N THR A 580 21.56 42.83 4.20
CA THR A 580 21.54 44.00 5.10
C THR A 580 20.79 45.19 4.50
N THR A 581 20.92 45.41 3.19
CA THR A 581 20.21 46.46 2.47
C THR A 581 18.70 46.18 2.43
N LEU A 582 18.30 44.93 2.19
CA LEU A 582 16.89 44.51 2.27
C LEU A 582 16.32 44.70 3.68
N ALA A 583 17.06 44.29 4.71
CA ALA A 583 16.66 44.47 6.10
C ALA A 583 16.44 45.96 6.45
N LYS A 584 17.34 46.84 6.00
CA LYS A 584 17.18 48.30 6.17
C LYS A 584 15.89 48.81 5.51
N ARG A 585 15.59 48.40 4.28
CA ARG A 585 14.36 48.81 3.58
C ARG A 585 13.08 48.32 4.26
N LEU A 586 13.10 47.10 4.81
CA LEU A 586 11.99 46.56 5.59
C LEU A 586 11.80 47.36 6.90
N SER A 587 12.90 47.74 7.55
CA SER A 587 12.86 48.59 8.75
C SER A 587 12.43 50.03 8.48
N ASP A 588 12.80 50.61 7.33
CA ASP A 588 12.29 51.91 6.87
C ASP A 588 10.76 51.89 6.65
N ARG A 589 10.16 50.70 6.43
CA ARG A 589 8.71 50.47 6.35
C ARG A 589 8.05 50.18 7.72
N GLY A 590 8.82 50.13 8.80
CA GLY A 590 8.34 49.91 10.16
C GLY A 590 8.38 48.46 10.66
N ASP A 591 8.96 47.51 9.89
CA ASP A 591 9.16 46.14 10.36
C ASP A 591 10.44 45.97 11.19
N ARG A 592 10.44 45.03 12.13
CA ARG A 592 11.65 44.67 12.89
C ARG A 592 12.42 43.59 12.13
N CYS A 593 13.69 43.82 11.84
CA CYS A 593 14.54 42.84 11.15
C CYS A 593 15.60 42.29 12.11
N ILE A 594 15.79 40.97 12.10
CA ILE A 594 16.92 40.30 12.73
C ILE A 594 17.80 39.78 11.60
N VAL A 595 19.00 40.35 11.51
CA VAL A 595 19.99 39.98 10.49
C VAL A 595 20.91 38.91 11.07
N VAL A 596 21.04 37.78 10.38
CA VAL A 596 21.80 36.61 10.82
C VAL A 596 22.94 36.34 9.85
N PHE A 597 24.17 36.37 10.34
CA PHE A 597 25.38 36.05 9.58
C PHE A 597 25.90 34.65 9.96
N PRO A 598 26.59 33.95 9.04
CA PRO A 598 27.24 32.70 9.38
C PRO A 598 28.48 32.97 10.25
N GLY A 599 28.56 32.34 11.42
CA GLY A 599 29.66 32.47 12.38
C GLY A 599 30.59 31.25 12.44
N GLU A 600 31.80 31.44 12.99
CA GLU A 600 32.79 30.38 13.25
C GLU A 600 32.82 30.00 14.75
N GLY A 601 32.84 28.68 15.07
CA GLY A 601 32.98 28.15 16.44
C GLY A 601 31.73 27.50 17.07
N ASP A 602 31.87 26.94 18.28
CA ASP A 602 30.82 26.22 19.04
C ASP A 602 29.83 27.15 19.80
N ALA A 603 29.97 28.48 19.66
CA ALA A 603 29.15 29.41 20.41
C ALA A 603 27.69 29.45 19.90
N SER A 604 26.76 29.18 20.81
CA SER A 604 25.32 29.38 20.62
C SER A 604 25.00 30.89 20.58
N VAL A 605 24.95 31.45 19.37
CA VAL A 605 24.61 32.87 19.09
C VAL A 605 25.63 33.88 19.62
N GLY A 606 26.47 34.39 18.72
CA GLY A 606 27.27 35.59 18.99
C GLY A 606 26.46 36.84 18.67
N PHE A 607 26.07 37.63 19.68
CA PHE A 607 25.34 38.88 19.46
C PHE A 607 26.34 40.01 19.17
N ALA A 608 26.30 40.56 17.95
CA ALA A 608 26.98 41.82 17.66
C ALA A 608 26.12 43.03 18.11
N SER A 609 24.79 42.88 18.11
CA SER A 609 23.81 43.84 18.63
C SER A 609 22.43 43.16 18.83
N SER A 610 21.40 43.91 19.25
CA SER A 610 20.01 43.40 19.32
C SER A 610 19.41 43.01 17.96
N GLU A 611 20.02 43.44 16.86
CA GLU A 611 19.49 43.30 15.48
C GLU A 611 20.45 42.55 14.53
N ALA A 612 21.70 42.25 14.95
CA ALA A 612 22.69 41.52 14.15
C ALA A 612 23.31 40.35 14.94
N TRP A 613 23.04 39.12 14.48
CA TRP A 613 23.35 37.87 15.19
C TRP A 613 24.26 37.00 14.33
N GLN A 614 25.07 36.14 14.96
CA GLN A 614 25.91 35.16 14.28
C GLN A 614 25.59 33.75 14.78
N ILE A 615 25.35 32.81 13.86
CA ILE A 615 25.14 31.40 14.20
C ILE A 615 26.00 30.48 13.33
N ASN A 616 26.40 29.33 13.88
CA ASN A 616 27.17 28.35 13.13
C ASN A 616 26.25 27.56 12.17
N PRO A 617 26.49 27.58 10.84
CA PRO A 617 25.65 26.91 9.84
C PRO A 617 25.62 25.38 9.99
N THR A 618 26.64 24.80 10.63
CA THR A 618 26.78 23.34 10.79
C THR A 618 26.08 22.79 12.04
N GLN A 619 25.54 23.66 12.91
CA GLN A 619 25.00 23.27 14.21
C GLN A 619 23.47 23.41 14.24
N PRO A 620 22.69 22.30 14.16
CA PRO A 620 21.23 22.34 14.16
C PRO A 620 20.63 23.06 15.37
N GLN A 621 21.26 22.92 16.54
CA GLN A 621 20.79 23.55 17.78
C GLN A 621 20.87 25.08 17.73
N ALA A 622 21.79 25.65 16.94
CA ALA A 622 21.94 27.09 16.81
C ALA A 622 20.71 27.72 16.13
N PHE A 623 20.08 27.03 15.19
CA PHE A 623 18.84 27.46 14.53
C PHE A 623 17.64 27.41 15.48
N HIS A 624 17.55 26.37 16.31
CA HIS A 624 16.51 26.27 17.35
C HIS A 624 16.62 27.42 18.35
N ASN A 625 17.82 27.68 18.84
CA ASN A 625 18.08 28.76 19.79
C ASN A 625 17.79 30.14 19.16
N LEU A 626 18.16 30.35 17.89
CA LEU A 626 17.83 31.55 17.13
C LEU A 626 16.32 31.79 17.11
N LEU A 627 15.52 30.80 16.68
CA LEU A 627 14.07 30.93 16.57
C LEU A 627 13.41 31.16 17.93
N GLN A 628 13.82 30.40 18.95
CA GLN A 628 13.28 30.54 20.31
C GLN A 628 13.50 31.95 20.86
N GLN A 629 14.69 32.52 20.66
CA GLN A 629 15.02 33.86 21.15
C GLN A 629 14.37 34.95 20.30
N ALA A 630 14.45 34.84 18.97
CA ALA A 630 13.87 35.81 18.04
C ALA A 630 12.35 35.97 18.24
N LEU A 631 11.65 34.88 18.55
CA LEU A 631 10.19 34.83 18.65
C LEU A 631 9.65 34.82 20.09
N SER A 632 10.53 34.93 21.10
CA SER A 632 10.20 34.88 22.54
C SER A 632 9.18 35.94 23.02
N GLY A 633 8.94 37.00 22.25
CA GLY A 633 8.02 38.09 22.58
C GLY A 633 6.59 37.93 22.07
N GLY A 634 6.23 36.77 21.49
CA GLY A 634 4.89 36.54 20.91
C GLY A 634 4.59 37.36 19.65
N GLN A 635 5.62 37.96 19.04
CA GLN A 635 5.51 38.70 17.78
C GLN A 635 5.46 37.71 16.60
N PHE A 636 4.58 37.96 15.65
CA PHE A 636 4.45 37.16 14.43
C PHE A 636 5.68 37.32 13.51
N CYS A 637 6.23 36.21 13.03
CA CYS A 637 7.30 36.21 12.01
C CYS A 637 6.66 36.35 10.64
N ARG A 638 6.94 37.46 9.94
CA ARG A 638 6.39 37.75 8.61
C ARG A 638 6.99 36.88 7.52
N GLY A 639 8.25 36.51 7.68
CA GLY A 639 9.00 35.91 6.59
C GLY A 639 10.47 35.73 6.90
N ILE A 640 11.07 34.81 6.16
CA ILE A 640 12.48 34.45 6.26
C ILE A 640 13.11 34.52 4.88
N VAL A 641 14.21 35.25 4.73
CA VAL A 641 14.94 35.34 3.47
C VAL A 641 16.37 34.85 3.67
N HIS A 642 16.79 33.88 2.86
CA HIS A 642 18.08 33.20 3.00
C HIS A 642 19.04 33.52 1.85
N PHE A 643 20.12 34.24 2.18
CA PHE A 643 21.16 34.72 1.24
C PHE A 643 22.53 34.06 1.42
N TRP A 644 22.73 33.15 2.39
CA TRP A 644 24.08 32.61 2.65
C TRP A 644 24.71 31.84 1.48
N SER A 645 23.90 31.37 0.53
CA SER A 645 24.34 30.82 -0.76
C SER A 645 25.11 31.83 -1.62
N LEU A 646 24.93 33.14 -1.42
CA LEU A 646 25.63 34.19 -2.18
C LEU A 646 27.09 34.37 -1.75
N ASP A 647 27.48 33.87 -0.58
CA ASP A 647 28.87 33.87 -0.13
C ASP A 647 29.65 32.65 -0.65
N ASN A 648 29.21 32.08 -1.78
CA ASN A 648 29.85 30.90 -2.35
C ASN A 648 31.21 31.21 -2.96
N THR A 649 32.00 30.16 -3.16
CA THR A 649 33.25 30.28 -3.89
C THR A 649 32.96 30.42 -5.38
N PRO A 650 33.49 31.45 -6.08
CA PRO A 650 33.32 31.59 -7.52
C PRO A 650 33.73 30.33 -8.26
N THR A 651 32.99 29.96 -9.30
CA THR A 651 33.18 28.71 -10.07
C THR A 651 34.62 28.49 -10.53
N ALA A 652 35.31 29.55 -10.97
CA ALA A 652 36.70 29.48 -11.42
C ALA A 652 37.70 29.08 -10.31
N ASN A 653 37.35 29.33 -9.04
CA ASN A 653 38.20 29.05 -7.87
C ASN A 653 37.68 27.87 -7.04
N THR A 654 36.65 27.16 -7.51
CA THR A 654 36.04 26.07 -6.77
C THR A 654 37.01 24.88 -6.61
N THR A 655 37.22 24.44 -5.38
CA THR A 655 37.94 23.21 -5.03
C THR A 655 36.98 22.21 -4.40
N VAL A 656 37.38 20.96 -4.20
CA VAL A 656 36.56 19.96 -3.49
C VAL A 656 36.18 20.44 -2.09
N ASN A 657 37.12 21.07 -1.37
CA ASN A 657 36.88 21.58 -0.03
C ASN A 657 35.92 22.76 -0.04
N SER A 658 36.11 23.72 -0.95
CA SER A 658 35.22 24.87 -1.05
C SER A 658 33.81 24.46 -1.48
N LEU A 659 33.69 23.46 -2.35
CA LEU A 659 32.41 22.86 -2.75
C LEU A 659 31.65 22.28 -1.55
N GLN A 660 32.33 21.59 -0.65
CA GLN A 660 31.72 21.05 0.58
C GLN A 660 31.31 22.16 1.55
N THR A 661 32.12 23.21 1.70
CA THR A 661 31.78 24.39 2.50
C THR A 661 30.53 25.09 1.96
N ASP A 662 30.47 25.32 0.64
CA ASP A 662 29.34 25.94 -0.03
C ASP A 662 28.05 25.09 0.11
N GLN A 663 28.16 23.76 -0.01
CA GLN A 663 27.05 22.83 0.23
C GLN A 663 26.49 22.95 1.65
N SER A 664 27.38 22.98 2.66
CA SER A 664 26.97 23.10 4.05
C SER A 664 26.34 24.45 4.36
N ARG A 665 26.84 25.52 3.75
CA ARG A 665 26.32 26.89 3.91
C ARG A 665 25.01 27.12 3.14
N GLY A 666 24.79 26.41 2.04
CA GLY A 666 23.56 26.48 1.26
C GLY A 666 22.51 25.48 1.73
N CYS A 667 22.69 24.21 1.38
CA CYS A 667 21.71 23.16 1.68
C CYS A 667 21.69 22.77 3.16
N GLY A 668 22.85 22.71 3.81
CA GLY A 668 22.95 22.28 5.22
C GLY A 668 22.26 23.25 6.19
N SER A 669 22.54 24.55 6.05
CA SER A 669 21.86 25.56 6.87
C SER A 669 20.35 25.60 6.63
N VAL A 670 19.90 25.44 5.39
CA VAL A 670 18.47 25.45 5.04
C VAL A 670 17.78 24.20 5.57
N LEU A 671 18.42 23.03 5.52
CA LEU A 671 17.92 21.82 6.18
C LEU A 671 17.72 22.06 7.68
N HIS A 672 18.74 22.59 8.37
CA HIS A 672 18.66 22.87 9.80
C HIS A 672 17.60 23.94 10.13
N LEU A 673 17.46 24.96 9.29
CA LEU A 673 16.46 26.01 9.43
C LEU A 673 15.03 25.45 9.29
N VAL A 674 14.75 24.67 8.25
CA VAL A 674 13.44 24.05 8.05
C VAL A 674 13.10 23.12 9.21
N GLN A 675 14.05 22.31 9.67
CA GLN A 675 13.88 21.47 10.85
C GLN A 675 13.55 22.28 12.10
N ALA A 676 14.27 23.38 12.33
CA ALA A 676 14.05 24.24 13.49
C ALA A 676 12.69 24.95 13.44
N ILE A 677 12.24 25.40 12.27
CA ILE A 677 10.92 26.05 12.12
C ILE A 677 9.81 25.03 12.33
N ALA A 678 9.91 23.86 11.72
CA ALA A 678 8.88 22.82 11.83
C ALA A 678 8.78 22.21 13.24
N GLN A 679 9.86 22.26 14.02
CA GLN A 679 9.86 21.84 15.43
C GLN A 679 9.47 22.98 16.39
N ALA A 680 9.53 24.23 15.94
CA ALA A 680 8.99 25.36 16.69
C ALA A 680 7.47 25.33 16.56
N ASP A 681 6.76 25.14 17.67
CA ASP A 681 5.28 25.15 17.73
C ASP A 681 4.75 26.58 17.49
N LEU A 682 4.83 27.04 16.25
CA LEU A 682 4.45 28.39 15.82
C LEU A 682 2.95 28.43 15.51
N ALA A 683 2.30 29.51 15.93
CA ALA A 683 0.88 29.76 15.63
C ALA A 683 0.62 29.91 14.12
N GLU A 684 1.57 30.51 13.40
CA GLU A 684 1.57 30.65 11.95
C GLU A 684 3.01 30.47 11.42
N TYR A 685 3.14 29.79 10.29
CA TYR A 685 4.43 29.46 9.69
C TYR A 685 4.89 30.57 8.73
N PRO A 686 6.12 31.09 8.88
CA PRO A 686 6.61 32.16 8.01
C PRO A 686 7.03 31.62 6.63
N PRO A 687 6.70 32.31 5.53
CA PRO A 687 7.23 31.98 4.21
C PRO A 687 8.75 32.12 4.17
N LEU A 688 9.41 31.15 3.55
CA LEU A 688 10.85 31.05 3.35
C LEU A 688 11.20 31.29 1.87
N TRP A 689 11.98 32.34 1.62
CA TRP A 689 12.56 32.63 0.31
C TRP A 689 14.03 32.23 0.27
N LEU A 690 14.39 31.44 -0.74
CA LEU A 690 15.77 31.03 -0.99
C LEU A 690 16.30 31.83 -2.17
N VAL A 691 17.35 32.62 -1.93
CA VAL A 691 17.92 33.51 -2.94
C VAL A 691 19.24 32.95 -3.44
N THR A 692 19.42 32.92 -4.75
CA THR A 692 20.69 32.57 -5.40
C THR A 692 21.07 33.65 -6.41
N GLN A 693 22.31 33.68 -6.88
CA GLN A 693 22.78 34.60 -7.91
C GLN A 693 23.41 33.81 -9.06
N HIS A 694 22.89 34.01 -10.27
CA HIS A 694 23.33 33.30 -11.48
C HIS A 694 23.40 31.77 -11.32
N ALA A 695 22.50 31.17 -10.53
CA ALA A 695 22.41 29.71 -10.38
C ALA A 695 21.56 29.07 -11.49
N GLN A 696 20.71 29.85 -12.16
CA GLN A 696 19.85 29.40 -13.25
C GLN A 696 20.28 30.03 -14.59
N TRP A 697 20.27 29.24 -15.66
CA TRP A 697 20.56 29.72 -17.00
C TRP A 697 19.30 30.29 -17.67
N VAL A 698 19.38 31.50 -18.24
CA VAL A 698 18.28 32.20 -18.94
C VAL A 698 18.75 32.55 -20.36
N ASP A 699 18.16 31.95 -21.40
CA ASP A 699 18.69 31.93 -22.78
C ASP A 699 18.67 33.28 -23.53
N GLU A 700 17.79 34.24 -23.18
CA GLU A 700 17.60 35.50 -23.93
C GLU A 700 18.73 36.54 -23.78
N LEU A 701 19.85 36.22 -23.12
CA LEU A 701 20.97 37.15 -22.87
C LEU A 701 22.29 36.64 -23.43
N VAL A 702 22.30 36.33 -24.72
CA VAL A 702 23.50 35.88 -25.46
C VAL A 702 24.57 36.98 -25.60
N ASP A 703 24.25 38.24 -25.29
CA ASP A 703 25.12 39.39 -25.61
C ASP A 703 25.74 40.17 -24.44
N ALA A 704 25.67 39.71 -23.17
CA ALA A 704 26.24 40.48 -22.06
C ALA A 704 26.86 39.62 -20.93
N GLU A 705 28.19 39.69 -20.80
CA GLU A 705 29.00 39.65 -19.55
C GLU A 705 28.68 38.62 -18.43
N ILE A 706 27.99 37.51 -18.68
CA ILE A 706 27.92 36.41 -17.69
C ILE A 706 29.19 35.56 -17.82
N ASP A 707 30.23 35.91 -17.06
CA ASP A 707 31.52 35.21 -17.08
C ASP A 707 31.44 33.72 -16.66
N SER A 708 30.44 33.32 -15.84
CA SER A 708 30.16 31.91 -15.53
C SER A 708 28.88 31.70 -14.70
N LEU A 709 28.19 30.57 -14.89
CA LEU A 709 27.10 30.09 -14.01
C LEU A 709 27.64 29.76 -12.59
N SER A 710 26.91 30.17 -11.56
CA SER A 710 27.21 29.89 -10.14
C SER A 710 26.70 28.51 -9.73
N MET A 711 27.34 27.46 -10.27
CA MET A 711 26.87 26.08 -10.11
C MET A 711 26.79 25.60 -8.66
N THR A 712 27.64 26.12 -7.76
CA THR A 712 27.65 25.69 -6.36
C THR A 712 26.40 26.10 -5.60
N GLN A 713 25.61 27.04 -6.13
CA GLN A 713 24.32 27.47 -5.58
C GLN A 713 23.12 26.68 -6.13
N SER A 714 23.25 26.01 -7.28
CA SER A 714 22.13 25.26 -7.89
C SER A 714 21.56 24.11 -7.04
N PRO A 715 22.31 23.42 -6.16
CA PRO A 715 21.72 22.43 -5.24
C PRO A 715 20.57 22.98 -4.40
N LEU A 716 20.62 24.27 -4.05
CA LEU A 716 19.59 24.90 -3.25
C LEU A 716 18.23 24.94 -3.96
N TRP A 717 18.22 24.97 -5.30
CA TRP A 717 17.00 24.90 -6.09
C TRP A 717 16.35 23.53 -6.02
N GLY A 718 17.16 22.46 -6.11
CA GLY A 718 16.66 21.10 -5.93
C GLY A 718 16.08 20.89 -4.54
N LEU A 719 16.77 21.34 -3.49
CA LEU A 719 16.26 21.29 -2.11
C LEU A 719 14.99 22.12 -1.93
N GLY A 720 14.96 23.35 -2.45
CA GLY A 720 13.80 24.23 -2.32
C GLY A 720 12.53 23.67 -2.95
N ARG A 721 12.64 23.01 -4.11
CA ARG A 721 11.51 22.30 -4.73
C ARG A 721 10.98 21.17 -3.84
N VAL A 722 11.85 20.48 -3.10
CA VAL A 722 11.43 19.47 -2.12
C VAL A 722 10.80 20.12 -0.87
N ILE A 723 11.33 21.24 -0.40
CA ILE A 723 10.70 22.03 0.69
C ILE A 723 9.28 22.44 0.30
N ALA A 724 9.06 22.89 -0.94
CA ALA A 724 7.73 23.25 -1.43
C ALA A 724 6.72 22.08 -1.38
N LEU A 725 7.20 20.84 -1.51
CA LEU A 725 6.37 19.64 -1.48
C LEU A 725 6.17 19.09 -0.06
N GLU A 726 7.21 19.11 0.78
CA GLU A 726 7.16 18.57 2.15
C GLU A 726 6.63 19.57 3.18
N HIS A 727 6.88 20.86 2.97
CA HIS A 727 6.49 21.96 3.85
C HIS A 727 5.87 23.12 3.05
N PRO A 728 4.72 22.90 2.38
CA PRO A 728 4.06 23.93 1.58
C PRO A 728 3.66 25.16 2.41
N GLU A 729 3.44 25.00 3.72
CA GLU A 729 3.20 26.11 4.66
C GLU A 729 4.40 27.05 4.85
N LEU A 730 5.63 26.58 4.58
CA LEU A 730 6.85 27.39 4.65
C LEU A 730 7.22 28.01 3.31
N TRP A 731 6.45 27.77 2.24
CA TRP A 731 6.93 28.05 0.90
C TRP A 731 6.78 29.54 0.51
N GLY A 732 7.92 30.25 0.44
CA GLY A 732 7.99 31.62 -0.08
C GLY A 732 8.43 31.69 -1.54
N GLY A 733 9.38 30.85 -1.96
CA GLY A 733 9.81 30.74 -3.36
C GLY A 733 11.32 30.69 -3.57
N LEU A 734 11.72 30.44 -4.83
CA LEU A 734 13.10 30.49 -5.32
C LEU A 734 13.32 31.73 -6.17
N ILE A 735 14.34 32.51 -5.85
CA ILE A 735 14.66 33.74 -6.57
C ILE A 735 16.12 33.72 -7.00
N ASP A 736 16.38 33.72 -8.31
CA ASP A 736 17.73 33.85 -8.85
C ASP A 736 17.99 35.29 -9.32
N ILE A 737 18.86 36.00 -8.62
CA ILE A 737 19.18 37.41 -8.89
C ILE A 737 20.34 37.56 -9.88
N ASP A 738 20.46 38.78 -10.41
CA ASP A 738 21.57 39.20 -11.25
C ASP A 738 22.74 39.76 -10.42
N LYS A 739 23.88 40.00 -11.06
CA LYS A 739 24.99 40.75 -10.49
C LYS A 739 24.77 42.25 -10.73
N SER A 740 24.20 42.92 -9.73
CA SER A 740 23.96 44.37 -9.72
C SER A 740 24.34 44.96 -8.37
N ASP A 741 24.28 46.27 -8.23
CA ASP A 741 24.39 46.92 -6.92
C ASP A 741 23.30 46.42 -5.94
N ALA A 742 23.66 46.35 -4.65
CA ALA A 742 22.80 45.80 -3.61
C ALA A 742 21.49 46.57 -3.44
N GLU A 743 21.48 47.87 -3.73
CA GLU A 743 20.32 48.75 -3.59
C GLU A 743 19.24 48.41 -4.63
N ALA A 744 19.64 48.18 -5.89
CA ALA A 744 18.76 47.74 -6.96
C ALA A 744 18.16 46.36 -6.68
N ILE A 745 18.98 45.39 -6.27
CA ILE A 745 18.51 44.03 -5.95
C ILE A 745 17.55 44.04 -4.75
N ALA A 746 17.89 44.74 -3.67
CA ALA A 746 17.02 44.84 -2.49
C ALA A 746 15.65 45.46 -2.84
N THR A 747 15.62 46.40 -3.80
CA THR A 747 14.37 46.99 -4.29
C THR A 747 13.49 45.95 -4.99
N LEU A 748 14.09 45.15 -5.89
CA LEU A 748 13.39 44.10 -6.62
C LEU A 748 12.84 43.03 -5.66
N LEU A 749 13.68 42.56 -4.73
CA LEU A 749 13.29 41.56 -3.74
C LEU A 749 12.15 42.05 -2.85
N LEU A 750 12.20 43.30 -2.41
CA LEU A 750 11.16 43.90 -1.59
C LEU A 750 9.80 43.94 -2.28
N THR A 751 9.76 44.13 -3.60
CA THR A 751 8.52 44.05 -4.39
C THR A 751 8.01 42.61 -4.48
N GLU A 752 8.90 41.63 -4.61
CA GLU A 752 8.52 40.22 -4.78
C GLU A 752 8.03 39.59 -3.46
N ILE A 753 8.74 39.79 -2.35
CA ILE A 753 8.42 39.14 -1.06
C ILE A 753 7.22 39.79 -0.34
N ALA A 754 6.81 40.99 -0.75
CA ALA A 754 5.71 41.73 -0.10
C ALA A 754 4.31 41.28 -0.56
N ARG A 755 4.20 40.34 -1.52
CA ARG A 755 2.91 39.90 -2.08
C ARG A 755 2.80 38.37 -2.05
N PRO A 756 1.59 37.81 -1.90
CA PRO A 756 1.34 36.39 -2.11
C PRO A 756 1.78 35.99 -3.53
N THR A 757 2.68 35.03 -3.64
CA THR A 757 3.36 34.71 -4.90
C THR A 757 2.51 33.81 -5.78
N VAL A 758 2.25 34.21 -7.03
CA VAL A 758 1.61 33.35 -8.07
C VAL A 758 2.64 32.47 -8.79
N GLU A 759 3.88 32.95 -8.89
CA GLU A 759 5.00 32.30 -9.58
C GLU A 759 6.13 31.97 -8.61
N PRO A 760 6.23 30.72 -8.11
CA PRO A 760 7.13 30.38 -6.99
C PRO A 760 8.61 30.26 -7.36
N GLN A 761 8.97 30.39 -8.64
CA GLN A 761 10.33 30.20 -9.15
C GLN A 761 10.63 31.25 -10.20
N ILE A 762 11.51 32.21 -9.86
CA ILE A 762 11.77 33.38 -10.69
C ILE A 762 13.25 33.65 -10.85
N ALA A 763 13.61 34.31 -11.95
CA ALA A 763 14.94 34.85 -12.18
C ALA A 763 14.86 36.33 -12.60
N PHE A 764 15.83 37.12 -12.16
CA PHE A 764 16.02 38.49 -12.61
C PHE A 764 17.29 38.60 -13.43
N ARG A 765 17.21 39.21 -14.61
CA ARG A 765 18.37 39.50 -15.46
C ARG A 765 18.23 40.86 -16.14
N ASN A 766 19.24 41.72 -16.03
CA ASN A 766 19.20 43.12 -16.48
C ASN A 766 17.92 43.84 -16.02
N GLY A 767 17.50 43.54 -14.78
CA GLY A 767 16.25 43.98 -14.16
C GLY A 767 14.97 43.36 -14.75
N GLN A 768 15.00 42.62 -15.84
CA GLN A 768 13.84 41.91 -16.39
C GLN A 768 13.51 40.69 -15.52
N ARG A 769 12.21 40.44 -15.28
CA ARG A 769 11.70 39.30 -14.50
C ARG A 769 11.37 38.14 -15.44
N TYR A 770 11.77 36.93 -15.06
CA TYR A 770 11.50 35.69 -15.80
C TYR A 770 10.85 34.67 -14.87
N ALA A 771 9.99 33.82 -15.43
CA ALA A 771 9.42 32.68 -14.74
C ALA A 771 9.75 31.39 -15.50
N ALA A 772 10.02 30.32 -14.75
CA ALA A 772 10.42 29.04 -15.32
C ALA A 772 9.20 28.30 -15.90
N ARG A 773 9.34 27.71 -17.08
CA ARG A 773 8.31 26.91 -17.76
C ARG A 773 8.92 25.64 -18.35
N LEU A 774 8.23 24.52 -18.19
CA LEU A 774 8.56 23.29 -18.88
C LEU A 774 7.85 23.31 -20.24
N VAL A 775 8.62 23.48 -21.31
CA VAL A 775 8.09 23.57 -22.68
C VAL A 775 8.49 22.36 -23.50
N HIS A 776 7.63 22.05 -24.47
CA HIS A 776 7.88 20.98 -25.42
C HIS A 776 9.03 21.37 -26.36
N ARG A 777 10.00 20.48 -26.53
CA ARG A 777 11.11 20.68 -27.47
C ARG A 777 10.77 19.97 -28.77
N GLN A 778 10.29 20.74 -29.75
CA GLN A 778 10.16 20.24 -31.12
C GLN A 778 11.56 19.97 -31.68
N ALA A 779 11.88 18.71 -31.96
CA ALA A 779 13.10 18.37 -32.68
C ALA A 779 13.05 19.03 -34.07
N GLU A 780 13.89 20.04 -34.33
CA GLU A 780 13.98 20.64 -35.66
C GLU A 780 14.25 19.53 -36.68
N ALA A 781 13.39 19.43 -37.69
CA ALA A 781 13.39 18.36 -38.69
C ALA A 781 14.64 18.34 -39.60
N ALA A 782 15.62 19.21 -39.35
CA ALA A 782 16.91 19.22 -40.01
C ALA A 782 17.75 18.02 -39.54
N ALA A 783 17.60 16.89 -40.25
CA ALA A 783 18.48 15.72 -40.27
C ALA A 783 19.29 15.50 -38.98
N ILE A 784 18.69 14.82 -37.99
CA ILE A 784 19.44 14.23 -36.88
C ILE A 784 20.44 13.25 -37.51
N ALA A 785 21.67 13.69 -37.72
CA ALA A 785 22.75 12.79 -38.10
C ALA A 785 22.86 11.74 -36.98
N PRO A 786 22.95 10.44 -37.31
CA PRO A 786 23.12 9.42 -36.30
C PRO A 786 24.33 9.77 -35.42
N VAL A 787 24.15 9.64 -34.10
CA VAL A 787 25.21 9.86 -33.11
C VAL A 787 26.40 8.98 -33.50
N GLY A 788 27.51 9.58 -33.90
CA GLY A 788 28.68 8.88 -34.42
C GLY A 788 29.58 8.36 -33.30
N TRP A 789 29.67 7.04 -33.15
CA TRP A 789 30.57 6.41 -32.18
C TRP A 789 31.90 6.04 -32.80
N ARG A 790 33.00 6.31 -32.08
CA ARG A 790 34.35 5.97 -32.51
C ARG A 790 34.70 4.58 -32.01
N ALA A 791 34.99 3.65 -32.92
CA ALA A 791 35.41 2.30 -32.56
C ALA A 791 36.83 2.27 -31.94
N ASP A 792 37.64 3.28 -32.24
CA ASP A 792 39.02 3.48 -31.78
C ASP A 792 39.11 4.40 -30.55
N ALA A 793 38.04 4.49 -29.75
CA ALA A 793 37.99 5.32 -28.56
C ALA A 793 37.43 4.57 -27.34
N THR A 794 37.81 5.06 -26.16
CA THR A 794 37.32 4.56 -24.87
C THR A 794 36.17 5.41 -24.35
N TYR A 795 35.17 4.75 -23.77
CA TYR A 795 34.05 5.41 -23.08
C TYR A 795 33.99 4.97 -21.61
N LEU A 796 34.07 5.95 -20.71
CA LEU A 796 34.07 5.77 -19.25
C LEU A 796 32.64 5.85 -18.72
N ILE A 797 32.22 4.87 -17.91
CA ILE A 797 30.90 4.83 -17.27
C ILE A 797 31.07 4.70 -15.75
N THR A 798 30.76 5.76 -15.01
CA THR A 798 30.70 5.69 -13.54
C THR A 798 29.36 5.12 -13.09
N GLY A 799 29.34 4.34 -12.01
CA GLY A 799 28.18 3.52 -11.69
C GLY A 799 27.93 2.41 -12.74
N GLY A 800 28.94 2.07 -13.54
CA GLY A 800 28.83 1.19 -14.71
C GLY A 800 28.41 -0.24 -14.40
N LEU A 801 28.54 -0.67 -13.14
CA LEU A 801 28.10 -1.98 -12.66
C LEU A 801 26.67 -1.99 -12.11
N GLY A 802 26.00 -0.82 -12.05
CA GLY A 802 24.59 -0.69 -11.67
C GLY A 802 23.65 -1.01 -12.83
N GLY A 803 22.35 -1.12 -12.56
CA GLY A 803 21.34 -1.50 -13.56
C GLY A 803 21.35 -0.61 -14.81
N LEU A 804 21.28 0.72 -14.64
CA LEU A 804 21.37 1.67 -15.76
C LEU A 804 22.74 1.65 -16.44
N GLY A 805 23.83 1.49 -15.67
CA GLY A 805 25.19 1.43 -16.21
C GLY A 805 25.40 0.26 -17.16
N LEU A 806 24.89 -0.93 -16.80
CA LEU A 806 24.97 -2.13 -17.64
C LEU A 806 24.08 -2.02 -18.89
N GLN A 807 22.91 -1.39 -18.79
CA GLN A 807 22.04 -1.11 -19.94
C GLN A 807 22.71 -0.13 -20.91
N LEU A 808 23.29 0.95 -20.39
CA LEU A 808 24.04 1.90 -21.20
C LEU A 808 25.26 1.24 -21.86
N ALA A 809 26.02 0.44 -21.13
CA ALA A 809 27.15 -0.32 -21.67
C ALA A 809 26.70 -1.23 -22.83
N THR A 810 25.60 -1.96 -22.63
CA THR A 810 25.00 -2.83 -23.66
C THR A 810 24.57 -2.03 -24.88
N TRP A 811 23.91 -0.90 -24.67
CA TRP A 811 23.47 -0.02 -25.75
C TRP A 811 24.66 0.54 -26.54
N LEU A 812 25.69 1.06 -25.88
CA LEU A 812 26.90 1.59 -26.52
C LEU A 812 27.61 0.52 -27.38
N VAL A 813 27.77 -0.71 -26.87
CA VAL A 813 28.38 -1.81 -27.63
C VAL A 813 27.56 -2.15 -28.88
N ASN A 814 26.24 -2.12 -28.77
CA ASN A 814 25.33 -2.32 -29.91
C ASN A 814 25.40 -1.17 -30.93
N GLN A 815 25.74 0.05 -30.49
CA GLN A 815 25.99 1.19 -31.38
C GLN A 815 27.39 1.18 -32.02
N GLY A 816 28.22 0.17 -31.72
CA GLY A 816 29.55 0.00 -32.33
C GLY A 816 30.72 0.42 -31.45
N VAL A 817 30.49 0.84 -30.19
CA VAL A 817 31.57 1.05 -29.23
C VAL A 817 32.28 -0.27 -28.93
N ARG A 818 33.61 -0.22 -28.84
CA ARG A 818 34.45 -1.40 -28.61
C ARG A 818 35.29 -1.34 -27.33
N HIS A 819 35.63 -0.16 -26.82
CA HIS A 819 36.41 -0.03 -25.58
C HIS A 819 35.58 0.67 -24.51
N LEU A 820 35.28 -0.05 -23.41
CA LEU A 820 34.52 0.46 -22.27
C LEU A 820 35.33 0.38 -20.98
N MET A 821 35.27 1.44 -20.18
CA MET A 821 35.76 1.43 -18.80
C MET A 821 34.60 1.61 -17.82
N LEU A 822 34.30 0.60 -17.01
CA LEU A 822 33.22 0.62 -16.03
C LEU A 822 33.79 0.84 -14.63
N VAL A 823 33.31 1.88 -13.95
CA VAL A 823 33.79 2.26 -12.61
C VAL A 823 32.70 2.05 -11.56
N GLY A 824 33.06 1.43 -10.44
CA GLY A 824 32.16 1.27 -9.30
C GLY A 824 32.90 0.99 -7.99
N ARG A 825 32.26 1.26 -6.84
CA ARG A 825 32.88 1.06 -5.51
C ARG A 825 32.94 -0.41 -5.09
N LYS A 826 32.00 -1.21 -5.57
CA LYS A 826 31.89 -2.65 -5.28
C LYS A 826 32.39 -3.45 -6.49
N SER A 827 32.92 -4.64 -6.23
CA SER A 827 33.22 -5.61 -7.28
C SER A 827 31.95 -6.00 -8.03
N ALA A 828 32.06 -6.35 -9.32
CA ALA A 828 30.93 -6.82 -10.13
C ALA A 828 30.20 -7.99 -9.46
N SER A 829 28.87 -7.88 -9.35
CA SER A 829 27.98 -8.97 -8.94
C SER A 829 28.00 -10.11 -9.96
N GLU A 830 27.43 -11.26 -9.63
CA GLU A 830 27.32 -12.39 -10.56
C GLU A 830 26.54 -12.02 -11.83
N SER A 831 25.41 -11.32 -11.68
CA SER A 831 24.60 -10.80 -12.80
C SER A 831 25.38 -9.81 -13.67
N ALA A 832 26.14 -8.89 -13.05
CA ALA A 832 26.98 -7.96 -13.78
C ALA A 832 28.05 -8.72 -14.57
N ARG A 833 28.77 -9.67 -13.94
CA ARG A 833 29.79 -10.50 -14.62
C ARG A 833 29.22 -11.26 -15.81
N GLN A 834 27.99 -11.78 -15.70
CA GLN A 834 27.33 -12.47 -16.81
C GLN A 834 27.05 -11.52 -17.98
N CYS A 835 26.56 -10.32 -17.70
CA CYS A 835 26.36 -9.27 -18.72
C CYS A 835 27.69 -8.89 -19.39
N LEU A 836 28.75 -8.64 -18.60
CA LEU A 836 30.06 -8.29 -19.15
C LEU A 836 30.61 -9.37 -20.09
N LYS A 837 30.49 -10.66 -19.72
CA LYS A 837 30.87 -11.78 -20.59
C LYS A 837 30.11 -11.80 -21.92
N GLN A 838 28.83 -11.41 -21.91
CA GLN A 838 28.03 -11.33 -23.14
C GLN A 838 28.51 -10.20 -24.05
N LEU A 839 28.87 -9.04 -23.47
CA LEU A 839 29.41 -7.91 -24.21
C LEU A 839 30.81 -8.19 -24.75
N GLU A 840 31.66 -8.89 -23.99
CA GLU A 840 32.98 -9.36 -24.45
C GLU A 840 32.84 -10.36 -25.60
N ALA A 841 31.86 -11.25 -25.55
CA ALA A 841 31.61 -12.24 -26.62
C ALA A 841 31.22 -11.61 -27.96
N VAL A 842 30.69 -10.38 -27.97
CA VAL A 842 30.39 -9.62 -29.21
C VAL A 842 31.53 -8.67 -29.61
N GLY A 843 32.69 -8.79 -28.97
CA GLY A 843 33.92 -8.12 -29.36
C GLY A 843 34.20 -6.79 -28.64
N ALA A 844 33.53 -6.50 -27.52
CA ALA A 844 33.87 -5.37 -26.68
C ALA A 844 35.04 -5.71 -25.72
N GLU A 845 36.00 -4.82 -25.59
CA GLU A 845 37.01 -4.84 -24.54
C GLU A 845 36.51 -4.01 -23.35
N ILE A 846 36.33 -4.68 -22.20
CA ILE A 846 35.76 -4.05 -21.02
C ILE A 846 36.76 -4.11 -19.87
N ILE A 847 37.06 -2.94 -19.31
CA ILE A 847 37.87 -2.83 -18.09
C ILE A 847 36.99 -2.38 -16.94
N VAL A 848 36.97 -3.17 -15.88
CA VAL A 848 36.29 -2.82 -14.62
C VAL A 848 37.32 -2.24 -13.65
N VAL A 849 37.09 -1.02 -13.19
CA VAL A 849 37.94 -0.35 -12.20
C VAL A 849 37.15 -0.13 -10.92
N GLN A 850 37.68 -0.65 -9.81
CA GLN A 850 37.09 -0.39 -8.50
C GLN A 850 37.60 0.95 -7.96
N ALA A 851 36.72 1.94 -7.85
CA ALA A 851 37.06 3.26 -7.35
C ALA A 851 35.81 3.99 -6.81
N ASP A 852 36.02 4.85 -5.82
CA ASP A 852 35.08 5.89 -5.44
C ASP A 852 35.36 7.16 -6.24
N ILE A 853 34.43 7.55 -7.10
CA ILE A 853 34.58 8.72 -7.96
C ILE A 853 34.43 10.04 -7.19
N ALA A 854 34.02 10.01 -5.93
CA ALA A 854 33.99 11.18 -5.06
C ALA A 854 35.37 11.49 -4.44
N GLU A 855 36.38 10.63 -4.66
CA GLU A 855 37.73 10.76 -4.10
C GLU A 855 38.75 11.17 -5.17
N THR A 856 39.42 12.32 -4.96
CA THR A 856 40.34 12.95 -5.94
C THR A 856 41.42 12.00 -6.45
N GLU A 857 42.12 11.32 -5.55
CA GLU A 857 43.21 10.38 -5.87
C GLU A 857 42.70 9.15 -6.64
N GLN A 858 41.47 8.71 -6.36
CA GLN A 858 40.89 7.56 -7.03
C GLN A 858 40.43 7.90 -8.45
N VAL A 859 39.90 9.12 -8.67
CA VAL A 859 39.59 9.63 -10.02
C VAL A 859 40.87 9.76 -10.84
N ALA A 860 41.94 10.33 -10.27
CA ALA A 860 43.23 10.44 -10.95
C ALA A 860 43.76 9.06 -11.38
N ARG A 861 43.64 8.04 -10.52
CA ARG A 861 44.01 6.65 -10.85
C ARG A 861 43.12 6.04 -11.95
N VAL A 862 41.82 6.32 -11.95
CA VAL A 862 40.90 5.88 -13.01
C VAL A 862 41.31 6.49 -14.35
N LEU A 863 41.60 7.79 -14.39
CA LEU A 863 42.01 8.50 -15.61
C LEU A 863 43.39 8.05 -16.10
N ALA A 864 44.36 7.88 -15.20
CA ALA A 864 45.66 7.31 -15.55
C ALA A 864 45.54 5.89 -16.13
N ARG A 865 44.57 5.10 -15.67
CA ARG A 865 44.27 3.80 -16.28
C ARG A 865 43.65 3.96 -17.68
N ALA A 866 42.81 4.97 -17.89
CA ALA A 866 42.21 5.23 -19.20
C ALA A 866 43.24 5.65 -20.26
N GLU A 867 44.35 6.30 -19.86
CA GLU A 867 45.47 6.62 -20.75
C GLU A 867 46.18 5.38 -21.33
N THR A 868 46.00 4.21 -20.72
CA THR A 868 46.56 2.94 -21.24
C THR A 868 45.70 2.29 -22.33
N LEU A 869 44.56 2.90 -22.67
CA LEU A 869 43.58 2.43 -23.65
C LEU A 869 43.52 3.39 -24.85
N PRO A 870 42.75 3.06 -25.90
CA PRO A 870 42.46 4.04 -26.95
C PRO A 870 41.87 5.33 -26.38
N PRO A 871 42.03 6.49 -27.04
CA PRO A 871 41.73 7.80 -26.46
C PRO A 871 40.35 7.89 -25.79
N LEU A 872 40.31 8.43 -24.57
CA LEU A 872 39.05 8.70 -23.86
C LEU A 872 38.28 9.79 -24.61
N ARG A 873 37.13 9.43 -25.17
CA ARG A 873 36.26 10.37 -25.93
C ARG A 873 34.89 10.56 -25.32
N GLY A 874 34.50 9.73 -24.34
CA GLY A 874 33.21 9.88 -23.69
C GLY A 874 33.23 9.56 -22.20
N ILE A 875 32.50 10.35 -21.43
CA ILE A 875 32.27 10.13 -20.00
C ILE A 875 30.76 10.12 -19.76
N PHE A 876 30.27 9.06 -19.10
CA PHE A 876 28.90 8.92 -18.65
C PHE A 876 28.91 8.77 -17.14
N HIS A 877 28.31 9.74 -16.44
CA HIS A 877 28.28 9.77 -14.98
C HIS A 877 26.92 9.30 -14.44
N LEU A 878 26.85 8.05 -13.97
CA LEU A 878 25.66 7.44 -13.36
C LEU A 878 25.86 7.10 -11.89
N ALA A 879 27.03 7.39 -11.32
CA ALA A 879 27.30 7.11 -9.92
C ALA A 879 26.33 7.87 -9.01
N GLY A 880 25.71 7.15 -8.09
CA GLY A 880 24.79 7.69 -7.11
C GLY A 880 24.48 6.67 -6.02
N ILE A 881 24.04 7.19 -4.88
CA ILE A 881 23.41 6.43 -3.80
C ILE A 881 22.07 7.08 -3.47
N LEU A 882 21.16 6.30 -2.91
CA LEU A 882 19.87 6.77 -2.41
C LEU A 882 19.87 6.57 -0.90
N GLU A 883 19.58 7.64 -0.17
CA GLU A 883 19.33 7.65 1.28
C GLU A 883 18.13 8.56 1.51
N ASP A 884 16.98 8.09 1.01
CA ASP A 884 15.72 8.83 1.01
C ASP A 884 15.21 8.99 2.45
N GLY A 885 14.68 10.17 2.75
CA GLY A 885 14.02 10.48 4.01
C GLY A 885 13.50 11.91 4.01
N VAL A 886 12.33 12.13 4.62
CA VAL A 886 11.75 13.47 4.78
C VAL A 886 12.73 14.41 5.50
N LEU A 887 12.68 15.70 5.18
CA LEU A 887 13.60 16.72 5.69
C LEU A 887 13.68 16.70 7.22
N LEU A 888 12.56 16.46 7.92
CA LEU A 888 12.52 16.36 9.39
C LEU A 888 13.31 15.19 9.99
N ARG A 889 13.53 14.12 9.22
CA ARG A 889 14.25 12.91 9.67
C ARG A 889 15.64 12.76 9.01
N GLN A 890 16.03 13.72 8.16
CA GLN A 890 17.35 13.76 7.57
C GLN A 890 18.39 14.34 8.54
N ASN A 891 19.66 13.98 8.31
CA ASN A 891 20.80 14.62 8.96
C ASN A 891 21.84 14.99 7.91
N TRP A 892 22.65 16.00 8.22
CA TRP A 892 23.61 16.55 7.26
C TRP A 892 24.62 15.51 6.76
N THR A 893 25.07 14.57 7.61
CA THR A 893 26.02 13.53 7.22
C THR A 893 25.48 12.67 6.08
N ARG A 894 24.27 12.11 6.23
CA ARG A 894 23.60 11.32 5.19
C ARG A 894 23.26 12.15 3.96
N PHE A 895 22.82 13.40 4.17
CA PHE A 895 22.50 14.34 3.10
C PHE A 895 23.73 14.59 2.22
N ALA A 896 24.87 14.89 2.84
CA ALA A 896 26.13 15.17 2.16
C ALA A 896 26.71 13.94 1.45
N GLU A 897 26.54 12.73 1.99
CA GLU A 897 26.96 11.48 1.34
C GLU A 897 26.27 11.27 -0.02
N VAL A 898 24.94 11.49 -0.09
CA VAL A 898 24.19 11.41 -1.35
C VAL A 898 24.66 12.44 -2.35
N MET A 899 24.88 13.68 -1.90
CA MET A 899 25.41 14.73 -2.75
C MET A 899 26.81 14.39 -3.27
N ALA A 900 27.70 13.85 -2.43
CA ALA A 900 29.08 13.56 -2.81
C ALA A 900 29.17 12.62 -4.03
N ALA A 901 28.40 11.53 -4.04
CA ALA A 901 28.45 10.55 -5.14
C ALA A 901 28.13 11.16 -6.51
N LYS A 902 27.14 12.05 -6.57
CA LYS A 902 26.74 12.71 -7.83
C LYS A 902 27.55 13.98 -8.10
N MET A 903 27.49 14.94 -7.19
CA MET A 903 28.03 16.29 -7.38
C MET A 903 29.56 16.33 -7.32
N ARG A 904 30.17 15.78 -6.26
CA ARG A 904 31.64 15.77 -6.13
C ARG A 904 32.28 14.89 -7.21
N GLY A 905 31.65 13.74 -7.50
CA GLY A 905 32.03 12.88 -8.61
C GLY A 905 32.09 13.59 -9.96
N ALA A 906 31.00 14.26 -10.32
CA ALA A 906 30.91 14.98 -11.58
C ALA A 906 31.90 16.17 -11.63
N TRP A 907 32.11 16.86 -10.51
CA TRP A 907 33.09 17.96 -10.40
C TRP A 907 34.53 17.47 -10.61
N LEU A 908 34.91 16.34 -10.00
CA LEU A 908 36.24 15.76 -10.17
C LEU A 908 36.48 15.28 -11.60
N LEU A 909 35.49 14.62 -12.20
CA LEU A 909 35.55 14.24 -13.62
C LEU A 909 35.70 15.49 -14.49
N HIS A 910 34.87 16.52 -14.27
CA HIS A 910 34.94 17.77 -15.01
C HIS A 910 36.35 18.38 -14.96
N THR A 911 36.83 18.69 -13.75
CA THR A 911 38.11 19.39 -13.52
C THR A 911 39.32 18.60 -14.02
N GLN A 912 39.34 17.29 -13.83
CA GLN A 912 40.47 16.45 -14.26
C GLN A 912 40.44 16.12 -15.76
N THR A 913 39.33 16.37 -16.47
CA THR A 913 39.23 16.11 -17.92
C THR A 913 38.94 17.34 -18.77
N GLN A 914 39.09 18.56 -18.24
CA GLN A 914 38.85 19.80 -19.02
C GLN A 914 39.79 19.94 -20.22
N HIS A 915 40.99 19.37 -20.14
CA HIS A 915 42.00 19.40 -21.19
C HIS A 915 41.79 18.34 -22.28
N LEU A 916 40.83 17.42 -22.09
CA LEU A 916 40.53 16.36 -23.05
C LEU A 916 39.46 16.80 -24.04
N ASP A 917 39.68 16.45 -25.31
CA ASP A 917 38.74 16.66 -26.41
C ASP A 917 37.67 15.54 -26.39
N LEU A 918 36.71 15.67 -25.47
CA LEU A 918 35.62 14.69 -25.31
C LEU A 918 34.51 14.96 -26.32
N ASP A 919 34.09 13.90 -27.03
CA ASP A 919 32.88 13.92 -27.86
C ASP A 919 31.62 13.96 -26.97
N TYR A 920 31.66 13.30 -25.81
CA TYR A 920 30.52 13.16 -24.90
C TYR A 920 30.91 13.37 -23.43
N PHE A 921 30.11 14.16 -22.72
CA PHE A 921 30.14 14.24 -21.26
C PHE A 921 28.70 14.28 -20.77
N VAL A 922 28.16 13.11 -20.45
CA VAL A 922 26.75 12.90 -20.16
C VAL A 922 26.55 12.66 -18.67
N LEU A 923 25.77 13.52 -18.04
CA LEU A 923 25.43 13.47 -16.63
C LEU A 923 24.01 12.91 -16.48
N PHE A 924 23.87 11.78 -15.78
CA PHE A 924 22.56 11.20 -15.51
C PHE A 924 21.96 11.88 -14.29
N SER A 925 21.14 12.88 -14.57
CA SER A 925 20.34 13.64 -13.62
C SER A 925 19.00 12.94 -13.34
N SER A 926 18.06 13.62 -12.69
CA SER A 926 16.74 13.10 -12.35
C SER A 926 15.71 14.20 -12.43
N VAL A 927 14.48 13.90 -12.84
CA VAL A 927 13.36 14.87 -12.78
C VAL A 927 13.12 15.40 -11.36
N ALA A 928 13.60 14.70 -10.34
CA ALA A 928 13.57 15.17 -8.95
C ALA A 928 14.31 16.51 -8.78
N SER A 929 15.34 16.83 -9.58
CA SER A 929 15.94 18.17 -9.55
C SER A 929 14.99 19.23 -10.11
N LEU A 930 14.16 18.88 -11.10
CA LEU A 930 13.27 19.78 -11.83
C LEU A 930 11.96 20.07 -11.09
N LEU A 931 11.30 19.01 -10.60
CA LEU A 931 9.97 19.08 -9.99
C LEU A 931 9.99 18.95 -8.47
N GLY A 932 11.11 18.47 -7.91
CA GLY A 932 11.17 17.97 -6.54
C GLY A 932 10.60 16.56 -6.43
N SER A 933 10.98 15.84 -5.38
CA SER A 933 10.37 14.56 -4.97
C SER A 933 10.40 14.47 -3.43
N PRO A 934 9.26 14.24 -2.76
CA PRO A 934 9.21 14.13 -1.31
C PRO A 934 10.13 13.01 -0.80
N GLY A 935 10.86 13.28 0.27
CA GLY A 935 11.87 12.39 0.85
C GLY A 935 13.21 12.41 0.10
N GLN A 936 13.37 13.22 -0.96
CA GLN A 936 14.56 13.21 -1.81
C GLN A 936 15.27 14.57 -1.88
N GLY A 937 15.24 15.36 -0.80
CA GLY A 937 15.89 16.69 -0.75
C GLY A 937 17.37 16.67 -1.10
N ASN A 938 18.11 15.68 -0.60
CA ASN A 938 19.53 15.45 -0.89
C ASN A 938 19.78 15.07 -2.36
N TYR A 939 18.96 14.17 -2.89
CA TYR A 939 19.06 13.67 -4.25
C TYR A 939 18.67 14.73 -5.29
N ALA A 940 17.58 15.48 -5.05
CA ALA A 940 17.16 16.60 -5.88
C ALA A 940 18.25 17.69 -5.93
N ALA A 941 18.83 18.04 -4.78
CA ALA A 941 19.95 18.98 -4.69
C ALA A 941 21.18 18.50 -5.47
N ALA A 942 21.54 17.22 -5.35
CA ALA A 942 22.68 16.65 -6.05
C ALA A 942 22.51 16.65 -7.58
N ASN A 943 21.30 16.38 -8.07
CA ASN A 943 20.99 16.35 -9.50
C ASN A 943 20.88 17.77 -10.10
N ALA A 944 20.37 18.75 -9.34
CA ALA A 944 20.37 20.16 -9.77
C ALA A 944 21.79 20.71 -10.02
N PHE A 945 22.80 20.18 -9.32
CA PHE A 945 24.20 20.46 -9.63
C PHE A 945 24.64 19.85 -10.97
N LEU A 946 24.21 18.63 -11.28
CA LEU A 946 24.54 17.98 -12.55
C LEU A 946 23.97 18.77 -13.73
N ASP A 947 22.74 19.26 -13.61
CA ASP A 947 22.09 20.07 -14.65
C ASP A 947 22.84 21.38 -14.88
N ALA A 948 23.23 22.06 -13.81
CA ALA A 948 24.04 23.27 -13.86
C ALA A 948 25.44 23.01 -14.46
N LEU A 949 26.06 21.87 -14.13
CA LEU A 949 27.37 21.48 -14.68
C LEU A 949 27.31 21.18 -16.18
N ALA A 950 26.26 20.52 -16.66
CA ALA A 950 26.06 20.31 -18.08
C ALA A 950 25.91 21.64 -18.85
N GLN A 951 25.15 22.59 -18.29
CA GLN A 951 25.00 23.93 -18.87
C GLN A 951 26.33 24.70 -18.88
N HIS A 952 27.05 24.69 -17.76
CA HIS A 952 28.37 25.34 -17.65
C HIS A 952 29.37 24.82 -18.69
N ARG A 953 29.45 23.50 -18.86
CA ARG A 953 30.35 22.90 -19.87
C ARG A 953 29.98 23.32 -21.29
N ARG A 954 28.69 23.32 -21.64
CA ARG A 954 28.23 23.78 -22.96
C ARG A 954 28.61 25.23 -23.21
N HIS A 955 28.47 26.09 -22.20
CA HIS A 955 28.84 27.50 -22.32
C HIS A 955 30.35 27.70 -22.53
N GLN A 956 31.20 26.83 -21.97
CA GLN A 956 32.64 26.81 -22.23
C GLN A 956 33.02 26.16 -23.58
N GLY A 957 32.05 25.81 -24.42
CA GLY A 957 32.29 25.10 -25.68
C GLY A 957 32.73 23.64 -25.51
N GLN A 958 32.58 23.07 -24.30
CA GLN A 958 32.89 21.68 -24.01
C GLN A 958 31.65 20.79 -24.15
N ALA A 959 31.85 19.50 -24.44
CA ALA A 959 30.76 18.53 -24.40
C ALA A 959 30.12 18.51 -23.01
N GLY A 960 28.79 18.61 -22.95
CA GLY A 960 27.99 18.61 -21.72
C GLY A 960 26.52 18.35 -22.02
N LEU A 961 25.97 17.28 -21.47
CA LEU A 961 24.55 16.94 -21.58
C LEU A 961 24.10 16.39 -20.22
N SER A 962 23.07 16.98 -19.62
CA SER A 962 22.34 16.32 -18.53
C SER A 962 21.11 15.63 -19.10
N ILE A 963 20.85 14.42 -18.63
CA ILE A 963 19.63 13.69 -18.96
C ILE A 963 18.88 13.48 -17.65
N GLU A 964 17.71 14.10 -17.55
CA GLU A 964 16.79 13.94 -16.42
C GLU A 964 16.00 12.64 -16.63
N LEU A 965 16.56 11.54 -16.14
CA LEU A 965 15.86 10.26 -16.16
C LEU A 965 15.05 10.15 -14.88
N GLU A 966 13.74 10.22 -15.03
CA GLU A 966 12.89 9.43 -14.16
C GLU A 966 12.80 8.03 -14.79
N SER A 967 12.80 6.97 -13.99
CA SER A 967 12.25 5.73 -14.52
C SER A 967 10.76 6.01 -14.73
N LEU A 968 10.39 6.43 -15.93
CA LEU A 968 9.08 6.15 -16.49
C LEU A 968 9.02 4.63 -16.61
N GLY A 969 8.82 3.99 -15.46
CA GLY A 969 8.79 2.54 -15.28
C GLY A 969 7.55 1.95 -15.88
#